data_AF-A0A6N3BAE2-F1
#
_entry.id   AF-A0A6N3BAE2-F1
#
_cell.length_a   1.000
_cell.length_b   1.000
_cell.length_c   1.000
_cell.angle_alpha   90.00
_cell.angle_beta   90.00
_cell.angle_gamma   90.00
#
_symmetry.space_group_name_H-M   'P 1'
#
loop_
_entity.id
_entity.type
_entity.pdbx_description
1 polymer ?
#
loop_
_entity_poly.entity_id
_entity_poly.type
_entity_poly.pdbx_seq_one_letter_code
_entity_poly.pdbx_strand_id
1 'polypeptide(L)'
;MKRKVLSMLISTTTAVSMFSTFASAEVKDDSVNTTQDKSVVSNESYENLSDLEDNNGLEVTKENILNNWDPSDDLKMLASYPEDEQDYDENEDYSDFIKDDYADTSEDDNTGNSSTETLDNVAEKVNWNSTVFGVTTSKENNEINVATDENGKKVINLRSGNSDGTNAGGKVTGSNDGISYYYTEIDPSENFELSANVKVNYFEKTKPDKQCGFGIMARDQLGVANDVSTAPSNMVLVGGYKANIESVYRSGVTKDLDGKITMNGEHKFADRPANDGSATYKLTLKKTNTGYICSVDDGEEVTYYEPKLLEVADSGKIYVGFFTARIASIQVSNINLTKSNVATDPAGESKPAEVIVPALNIKSGDATGSTSYDFKVQPTVKGNLNIKLNDSNVYSGKADSESILSVPTVLKSGDNKFEIEYTPYVTDNNTDTTVINKTFIVNVKSYGVEKGDIYVSPNGTESGDGTIDNPIDIYSAVKYVNNGQTIKVKGGTYNLISPVTIESTNNGTKDNMKSFESYDGRAIFDFGKVSKGFFLNGNYWNIKGIDVTNTADANAGLRVAGNYNILENIKTYKNGDTGLQISSVSTDDPKELWPKYNEIINCDSYDNMDAAMNNADGFAAKLTTGEGNVFKGCVSHNNCDDGWDLFSKL
;
A
#
# COMPACT_ATOMS: atom_id res chain seq x y z
N MET A 1 51.40 41.26 -4.48
CA MET A 1 52.45 41.43 -3.45
C MET A 1 52.84 40.06 -2.91
N LYS A 2 54.16 39.78 -2.91
CA LYS A 2 54.96 38.75 -2.22
C LYS A 2 54.20 37.63 -1.47
N ARG A 3 54.25 36.37 -1.90
CA ARG A 3 55.32 35.35 -1.69
C ARG A 3 55.81 35.25 -0.23
N LYS A 4 55.64 34.07 0.38
CA LYS A 4 56.77 33.31 0.94
C LYS A 4 56.51 31.80 0.94
N VAL A 5 57.45 31.13 0.29
CA VAL A 5 57.70 29.69 0.18
C VAL A 5 58.89 29.39 1.10
N LEU A 6 58.91 28.21 1.73
CA LEU A 6 60.10 27.44 2.16
C LEU A 6 59.56 26.03 2.48
N SER A 7 59.77 24.91 1.79
CA SER A 7 60.86 24.25 1.03
C SER A 7 62.03 23.69 1.87
N MET A 8 62.12 22.34 1.86
CA MET A 8 63.34 21.51 1.70
C MET A 8 64.30 21.34 2.92
N LEU A 9 65.09 20.28 3.11
CA LEU A 9 65.64 19.21 2.24
C LEU A 9 66.26 18.08 3.14
N ILE A 10 65.99 16.80 2.82
CA ILE A 10 66.87 15.59 2.68
C ILE A 10 67.98 15.23 3.70
N SER A 11 68.14 13.90 3.94
CA SER A 11 69.38 13.06 3.90
C SER A 11 69.45 12.09 5.11
N THR A 12 69.82 10.80 5.09
CA THR A 12 70.26 9.78 4.11
C THR A 12 70.49 8.44 4.86
N THR A 13 70.47 7.32 4.11
CA THR A 13 71.20 6.04 4.32
C THR A 13 70.84 5.10 5.48
N THR A 14 70.43 3.87 5.14
CA THR A 14 71.33 2.67 5.16
C THR A 14 70.77 1.61 4.19
N ALA A 15 71.65 0.97 3.41
CA ALA A 15 71.36 -0.07 2.41
C ALA A 15 72.17 -1.34 2.72
N VAL A 16 71.93 -2.38 1.89
CA VAL A 16 72.68 -3.67 1.71
C VAL A 16 72.07 -4.84 2.52
N SER A 17 71.24 -5.72 1.97
CA SER A 17 71.32 -6.77 0.92
C SER A 17 71.76 -8.16 1.41
N MET A 18 71.01 -9.21 1.05
CA MET A 18 71.52 -10.45 0.44
C MET A 18 70.39 -11.42 0.01
N PHE A 19 70.72 -12.22 -0.99
CA PHE A 19 69.91 -13.05 -1.89
C PHE A 19 69.84 -14.53 -1.47
N SER A 20 68.96 -15.28 -2.18
CA SER A 20 69.02 -16.74 -2.51
C SER A 20 68.42 -17.72 -1.47
N THR A 21 67.71 -18.84 -1.78
CA THR A 21 67.22 -19.50 -3.01
C THR A 21 66.34 -20.73 -2.65
N PHE A 22 65.43 -21.10 -3.57
CA PHE A 22 64.88 -22.44 -3.92
C PHE A 22 64.33 -23.44 -2.88
N ALA A 23 63.09 -23.91 -3.11
CA ALA A 23 62.82 -25.31 -3.47
C ALA A 23 61.46 -25.46 -4.19
N SER A 24 61.48 -26.17 -5.31
CA SER A 24 60.38 -26.59 -6.18
C SER A 24 59.98 -28.03 -5.84
N ALA A 25 58.74 -28.41 -6.13
CA ALA A 25 58.36 -29.79 -6.42
C ALA A 25 57.26 -29.82 -7.49
N GLU A 26 57.65 -30.21 -8.72
CA GLU A 26 56.80 -30.71 -9.81
C GLU A 26 56.54 -32.21 -9.64
N VAL A 27 55.39 -32.70 -10.17
CA VAL A 27 55.23 -33.91 -11.03
C VAL A 27 53.88 -33.69 -11.79
N LYS A 28 53.86 -33.40 -13.12
CA LYS A 28 53.76 -34.30 -14.31
C LYS A 28 52.51 -35.21 -14.35
N ASP A 29 51.83 -35.50 -15.45
CA ASP A 29 51.82 -35.10 -16.88
C ASP A 29 50.55 -35.74 -17.50
N ASP A 30 50.23 -35.34 -18.74
CA ASP A 30 49.60 -36.12 -19.83
C ASP A 30 48.38 -35.48 -20.52
N SER A 31 48.71 -35.00 -21.73
CA SER A 31 47.91 -34.59 -22.87
C SER A 31 46.95 -35.65 -23.42
N VAL A 32 45.84 -35.24 -24.07
CA VAL A 32 45.45 -35.64 -25.45
C VAL A 32 44.49 -34.58 -26.06
N ASN A 33 44.71 -34.36 -27.35
CA ASN A 33 44.12 -33.43 -28.33
C ASN A 33 42.96 -34.09 -29.10
N THR A 34 41.87 -33.38 -29.47
CA THR A 34 41.14 -33.55 -30.76
C THR A 34 39.96 -32.56 -30.99
N THR A 35 40.10 -31.74 -32.04
CA THR A 35 39.15 -31.39 -33.14
C THR A 35 37.68 -30.98 -32.92
N GLN A 36 37.40 -29.72 -33.32
CA GLN A 36 36.39 -29.20 -34.28
C GLN A 36 35.01 -29.86 -34.51
N ASP A 37 34.00 -28.99 -34.41
CA ASP A 37 32.93 -28.63 -35.39
C ASP A 37 31.45 -28.93 -35.03
N LYS A 38 30.64 -27.97 -35.49
CA LYS A 38 29.21 -27.65 -35.30
C LYS A 38 28.21 -28.81 -35.33
N SER A 39 27.17 -28.70 -34.49
CA SER A 39 25.77 -28.78 -34.96
C SER A 39 24.77 -28.29 -33.90
N VAL A 40 23.84 -27.46 -34.35
CA VAL A 40 22.59 -27.08 -33.69
C VAL A 40 21.76 -28.34 -33.38
N VAL A 41 21.31 -28.50 -32.13
CA VAL A 41 20.17 -29.37 -31.78
C VAL A 41 19.35 -28.72 -30.66
N SER A 42 18.04 -28.80 -30.85
CA SER A 42 16.89 -28.29 -30.09
C SER A 42 16.89 -28.57 -28.58
N ASN A 43 16.36 -27.61 -27.82
CA ASN A 43 15.93 -27.80 -26.43
C ASN A 43 14.73 -28.76 -26.37
N GLU A 44 15.00 -30.03 -26.08
CA GLU A 44 14.04 -30.91 -25.41
C GLU A 44 14.40 -31.00 -23.92
N SER A 45 13.34 -31.07 -23.12
CA SER A 45 13.25 -31.19 -21.66
C SER A 45 14.37 -31.99 -20.96
N TYR A 46 15.04 -31.36 -19.99
CA TYR A 46 15.83 -32.07 -18.99
C TYR A 46 14.95 -32.37 -17.76
N GLU A 47 14.36 -33.57 -17.75
CA GLU A 47 14.20 -34.34 -16.51
C GLU A 47 15.58 -34.88 -16.11
N ASN A 48 16.02 -34.59 -14.89
CA ASN A 48 16.96 -35.33 -14.02
C ASN A 48 17.74 -34.36 -13.13
N LEU A 49 17.18 -34.07 -11.95
CA LEU A 49 17.89 -33.56 -10.78
C LEU A 49 18.20 -34.77 -9.89
N SER A 50 19.36 -35.41 -10.07
CA SER A 50 19.81 -36.47 -9.15
C SER A 50 21.15 -36.20 -8.48
N ASP A 51 21.84 -35.08 -8.74
CA ASP A 51 23.23 -34.95 -8.30
C ASP A 51 23.46 -33.75 -7.36
N LEU A 52 22.62 -33.63 -6.33
CA LEU A 52 22.90 -32.80 -5.16
C LEU A 52 22.64 -33.63 -3.89
N GLU A 53 23.68 -34.28 -3.39
CA GLU A 53 23.69 -34.91 -2.06
C GLU A 53 23.89 -33.83 -0.98
N ASP A 54 23.00 -33.81 0.01
CA ASP A 54 23.18 -33.08 1.26
C ASP A 54 23.70 -34.04 2.34
N ASN A 55 24.50 -33.53 3.29
CA ASN A 55 25.40 -34.31 4.18
C ASN A 55 24.73 -35.25 5.21
N ASN A 56 23.46 -35.62 5.04
CA ASN A 56 22.71 -36.48 5.96
C ASN A 56 22.00 -37.69 5.30
N GLY A 57 22.29 -38.01 4.05
CA GLY A 57 21.93 -39.32 3.47
C GLY A 57 20.43 -39.65 3.38
N LEU A 58 19.57 -38.65 3.17
CA LEU A 58 18.14 -38.83 2.94
C LEU A 58 17.78 -38.35 1.52
N GLU A 59 17.21 -39.24 0.70
CA GLU A 59 16.69 -38.89 -0.62
C GLU A 59 15.53 -37.89 -0.50
N VAL A 60 15.69 -36.72 -1.14
CA VAL A 60 14.64 -35.69 -1.22
C VAL A 60 13.72 -36.01 -2.39
N THR A 61 12.52 -36.52 -2.10
CA THR A 61 11.44 -36.65 -3.08
C THR A 61 10.33 -35.64 -2.80
N LYS A 62 9.60 -35.22 -3.84
CA LYS A 62 8.47 -34.27 -3.78
C LYS A 62 7.35 -34.73 -2.82
N GLU A 63 7.31 -36.01 -2.48
CA GLU A 63 6.36 -36.63 -1.56
C GLU A 63 6.73 -36.46 -0.08
N ASN A 64 8.02 -36.23 0.25
CA ASN A 64 8.47 -36.09 1.65
C ASN A 64 8.23 -34.68 2.24
N ILE A 65 8.02 -33.66 1.40
CA ILE A 65 7.79 -32.27 1.85
C ILE A 65 6.35 -32.06 2.33
N LEU A 66 5.39 -32.82 1.80
CA LEU A 66 3.95 -32.62 2.07
C LEU A 66 3.43 -33.44 3.26
N ASN A 67 4.18 -34.42 3.76
CA ASN A 67 3.71 -35.34 4.82
C ASN A 67 4.33 -35.12 6.20
N ASN A 68 5.22 -34.12 6.36
CA ASN A 68 5.83 -33.75 7.65
C ASN A 68 5.40 -32.37 8.17
N TRP A 69 4.35 -31.77 7.61
CA TRP A 69 3.77 -30.55 8.15
C TRP A 69 2.84 -30.88 9.33
N ASP A 70 3.27 -30.52 10.54
CA ASP A 70 2.43 -30.48 11.73
C ASP A 70 1.88 -29.05 11.93
N PRO A 71 0.55 -28.82 11.85
CA PRO A 71 -0.06 -27.52 12.08
C PRO A 71 0.20 -26.92 13.49
N SER A 72 0.74 -27.70 14.43
CA SER A 72 1.09 -27.23 15.77
C SER A 72 2.42 -26.48 15.86
N ASP A 73 3.23 -26.47 14.80
CA ASP A 73 4.47 -25.70 14.75
C ASP A 73 4.23 -24.19 14.53
N ASP A 74 3.13 -23.82 13.85
CA ASP A 74 2.69 -22.42 13.71
C ASP A 74 2.27 -21.79 15.05
N LEU A 75 1.72 -22.60 15.96
CA LEU A 75 1.29 -22.20 17.30
C LEU A 75 2.45 -21.96 18.28
N LYS A 76 3.62 -22.55 18.04
CA LYS A 76 4.80 -22.38 18.89
C LYS A 76 5.65 -21.16 18.51
N MET A 77 5.58 -20.73 17.25
CA MET A 77 6.32 -19.55 16.77
C MET A 77 5.69 -18.23 17.27
N LEU A 78 4.37 -18.23 17.53
CA LEU A 78 3.64 -17.09 18.11
C LEU A 78 3.91 -16.84 19.61
N ALA A 79 4.54 -17.78 20.32
CA ALA A 79 4.68 -17.75 21.77
C ALA A 79 6.07 -17.29 22.27
N SER A 80 6.99 -16.86 21.40
CA SER A 80 8.40 -16.68 21.75
C SER A 80 8.98 -15.26 21.59
N TYR A 81 8.17 -14.21 21.50
CA TYR A 81 8.69 -12.83 21.50
C TYR A 81 8.80 -12.28 22.94
N PRO A 82 10.01 -11.94 23.43
CA PRO A 82 10.17 -11.23 24.68
C PRO A 82 9.94 -9.72 24.48
N GLU A 83 9.24 -9.12 25.43
CA GLU A 83 9.12 -7.67 25.64
C GLU A 83 10.46 -7.10 26.12
N ASP A 84 10.95 -6.04 25.50
CA ASP A 84 11.96 -5.15 26.07
C ASP A 84 11.41 -3.71 26.09
N GLU A 85 10.97 -3.31 27.29
CA GLU A 85 10.74 -1.95 27.74
C GLU A 85 12.07 -1.21 28.03
N GLN A 86 11.94 0.10 28.33
CA GLN A 86 12.88 1.04 29.00
C GLN A 86 13.48 2.12 28.06
N ASP A 87 13.51 3.41 28.40
CA ASP A 87 13.29 4.09 29.70
C ASP A 87 13.20 5.63 29.53
N TYR A 88 12.96 6.29 30.67
CA TYR A 88 13.22 7.69 31.07
C TYR A 88 12.00 8.64 31.08
N ASP A 89 11.25 8.78 32.18
CA ASP A 89 11.54 9.45 33.48
C ASP A 89 11.42 11.00 33.33
N GLU A 90 10.66 11.79 34.10
CA GLU A 90 10.55 11.87 35.56
C GLU A 90 9.43 12.90 35.95
N ASN A 91 8.79 12.72 37.12
CA ASN A 91 8.04 13.67 37.99
C ASN A 91 6.56 14.02 37.68
N GLU A 92 5.55 13.53 38.44
CA GLU A 92 5.04 14.03 39.75
C GLU A 92 4.55 15.50 39.66
N ASP A 93 3.34 15.93 40.04
CA ASP A 93 2.53 15.49 41.18
C ASP A 93 1.13 16.20 41.26
N TYR A 94 0.23 15.61 42.06
CA TYR A 94 -0.99 16.13 42.74
C TYR A 94 -2.10 16.84 41.93
N SER A 95 -3.29 16.23 41.77
CA SER A 95 -4.46 16.28 42.69
C SER A 95 -5.17 17.64 42.70
N ASP A 96 -6.46 17.81 42.90
CA ASP A 96 -7.63 16.97 43.11
C ASP A 96 -8.77 18.01 43.29
N PHE A 97 -9.98 17.49 43.47
CA PHE A 97 -11.10 18.11 44.19
C PHE A 97 -12.09 18.91 43.33
N ILE A 98 -13.21 18.28 42.94
CA ILE A 98 -14.45 17.97 43.71
C ILE A 98 -15.49 19.09 43.47
N LYS A 99 -16.53 18.75 42.69
CA LYS A 99 -17.92 18.54 43.16
C LYS A 99 -18.69 19.86 43.30
N ASP A 100 -20.01 19.95 43.20
CA ASP A 100 -21.14 19.03 43.14
C ASP A 100 -22.26 19.90 42.51
N ASP A 101 -23.04 19.30 41.62
CA ASP A 101 -24.47 19.01 41.79
C ASP A 101 -25.43 20.21 41.91
N TYR A 102 -26.52 20.10 41.16
CA TYR A 102 -27.93 20.14 41.61
C TYR A 102 -28.80 20.87 40.60
N ALA A 103 -29.35 20.07 39.68
CA ALA A 103 -30.78 19.73 39.60
C ALA A 103 -31.79 20.79 40.10
N ASP A 104 -32.78 21.12 39.25
CA ASP A 104 -34.14 20.55 39.34
C ASP A 104 -35.25 21.54 38.90
N THR A 105 -36.30 20.98 38.29
CA THR A 105 -37.71 21.42 38.16
C THR A 105 -38.05 22.67 37.31
N SER A 106 -38.72 22.52 36.15
CA SER A 106 -40.19 22.38 35.88
C SER A 106 -40.98 23.69 36.15
N GLU A 107 -41.95 24.17 35.36
CA GLU A 107 -43.08 23.56 34.62
C GLU A 107 -43.61 24.48 33.48
N ASP A 108 -44.14 23.84 32.43
CA ASP A 108 -45.29 24.11 31.54
C ASP A 108 -45.85 25.53 31.26
N ASP A 109 -46.11 25.85 29.97
CA ASP A 109 -47.44 25.60 29.35
C ASP A 109 -47.53 25.97 27.84
N ASN A 110 -47.99 24.99 27.04
CA ASN A 110 -49.03 25.02 26.00
C ASN A 110 -48.92 25.84 24.67
N THR A 111 -48.96 25.14 23.51
CA THR A 111 -50.03 25.19 22.46
C THR A 111 -49.62 24.45 21.17
N GLY A 112 -50.53 23.62 20.63
CA GLY A 112 -50.24 22.59 19.62
C GLY A 112 -50.18 23.01 18.14
N ASN A 113 -49.55 22.14 17.33
CA ASN A 113 -49.58 22.19 15.87
C ASN A 113 -49.22 20.81 15.26
N SER A 114 -49.92 20.42 14.19
CA SER A 114 -49.61 19.37 13.20
C SER A 114 -48.81 18.15 13.67
N SER A 115 -49.49 17.02 13.94
CA SER A 115 -48.85 15.75 14.27
C SER A 115 -48.08 15.18 13.08
N THR A 116 -46.82 15.59 12.95
CA THR A 116 -45.76 14.61 12.76
C THR A 116 -45.96 13.57 13.86
N GLU A 117 -46.20 12.31 13.51
CA GLU A 117 -45.99 11.25 14.49
C GLU A 117 -44.50 11.31 14.81
N THR A 118 -44.14 12.06 15.86
CA THR A 118 -42.86 11.91 16.53
C THR A 118 -42.84 10.47 16.97
N LEU A 119 -42.12 9.62 16.24
CA LEU A 119 -41.88 8.25 16.67
C LEU A 119 -41.38 8.34 18.10
N ASP A 120 -42.12 7.74 19.03
CA ASP A 120 -41.78 7.79 20.45
C ASP A 120 -40.36 7.30 20.65
N ASN A 121 -39.57 8.02 21.43
CA ASN A 121 -38.25 7.54 21.85
C ASN A 121 -38.42 6.22 22.61
N VAL A 122 -37.89 5.13 22.06
CA VAL A 122 -37.93 3.79 22.64
C VAL A 122 -36.64 3.40 23.35
N ALA A 123 -35.66 4.31 23.49
CA ALA A 123 -34.36 4.01 24.09
C ALA A 123 -34.44 3.43 25.51
N GLU A 124 -35.42 3.86 26.31
CA GLU A 124 -35.67 3.33 27.67
C GLU A 124 -36.55 2.06 27.69
N LYS A 125 -37.13 1.68 26.55
CA LYS A 125 -38.01 0.51 26.42
C LYS A 125 -37.28 -0.72 25.87
N VAL A 126 -36.06 -0.56 25.36
CA VAL A 126 -35.23 -1.64 24.80
C VAL A 126 -34.21 -2.16 25.80
N ASN A 127 -33.75 -3.40 25.57
CA ASN A 127 -32.71 -4.02 26.38
C ASN A 127 -31.33 -3.65 25.85
N TRP A 128 -30.58 -2.88 26.64
CA TRP A 128 -29.19 -2.56 26.35
C TRP A 128 -28.24 -3.57 26.99
N ASN A 129 -27.18 -3.93 26.26
CA ASN A 129 -26.15 -4.88 26.64
C ASN A 129 -24.77 -4.24 26.51
N SER A 130 -23.80 -4.78 27.24
CA SER A 130 -22.38 -4.38 27.16
C SER A 130 -21.52 -5.58 26.77
N THR A 131 -20.53 -5.37 25.92
CA THR A 131 -19.51 -6.39 25.61
C THR A 131 -18.18 -5.73 25.26
N VAL A 132 -17.09 -6.45 25.51
CA VAL A 132 -15.75 -6.11 25.04
C VAL A 132 -15.23 -7.32 24.30
N PHE A 133 -14.71 -7.15 23.09
CA PHE A 133 -14.14 -8.25 22.31
C PHE A 133 -13.17 -7.73 21.26
N GLY A 134 -12.35 -8.64 20.73
CA GLY A 134 -11.51 -8.43 19.57
C GLY A 134 -10.06 -8.09 19.89
N VAL A 135 -9.25 -8.03 18.85
CA VAL A 135 -7.78 -7.92 18.97
C VAL A 135 -7.35 -6.69 19.79
N THR A 136 -6.36 -6.86 20.65
CA THR A 136 -5.80 -5.79 21.51
C THR A 136 -6.78 -5.26 22.56
N THR A 137 -7.91 -5.92 22.83
CA THR A 137 -8.76 -5.58 23.98
C THR A 137 -8.28 -6.26 25.26
N SER A 138 -8.53 -5.63 26.41
CA SER A 138 -8.25 -6.22 27.73
C SER A 138 -9.19 -5.64 28.79
N LYS A 139 -9.36 -6.32 29.92
CA LYS A 139 -10.16 -5.80 31.04
C LYS A 139 -9.61 -4.50 31.64
N GLU A 140 -8.31 -4.27 31.51
CA GLU A 140 -7.62 -3.11 32.07
C GLU A 140 -7.73 -1.88 31.16
N ASN A 141 -7.72 -2.11 29.84
CA ASN A 141 -7.71 -1.05 28.84
C ASN A 141 -9.10 -0.75 28.27
N ASN A 142 -10.11 -1.57 28.56
CA ASN A 142 -11.46 -1.41 28.05
C ASN A 142 -12.46 -1.30 29.21
N GLU A 143 -13.27 -0.25 29.20
CA GLU A 143 -14.26 0.00 30.25
C GLU A 143 -15.58 0.45 29.65
N ILE A 144 -16.67 -0.06 30.22
CA ILE A 144 -18.04 0.36 29.92
C ILE A 144 -18.74 0.54 31.26
N ASN A 145 -19.13 1.78 31.57
CA ASN A 145 -19.84 2.11 32.79
C ASN A 145 -21.16 2.81 32.46
N VAL A 146 -22.27 2.25 32.97
CA VAL A 146 -23.62 2.81 32.85
C VAL A 146 -23.93 3.55 34.13
N ALA A 147 -24.07 4.87 34.04
CA ALA A 147 -24.35 5.75 35.15
C ALA A 147 -25.66 6.52 34.90
N THR A 148 -25.99 7.36 35.87
CA THR A 148 -27.12 8.28 35.80
C THR A 148 -26.58 9.69 36.09
N ASP A 149 -27.01 10.69 35.33
CA ASP A 149 -26.69 12.09 35.63
C ASP A 149 -27.49 12.62 36.83
N GLU A 150 -27.19 13.87 37.20
CA GLU A 150 -27.84 14.60 38.30
C GLU A 150 -29.37 14.72 38.15
N ASN A 151 -29.91 14.55 36.93
CA ASN A 151 -31.34 14.64 36.63
C ASN A 151 -31.99 13.26 36.49
N GLY A 152 -31.30 12.19 36.86
CA GLY A 152 -31.85 10.83 36.76
C GLY A 152 -31.79 10.23 35.35
N LYS A 153 -31.12 10.87 34.39
CA LYS A 153 -31.01 10.40 33.01
C LYS A 153 -29.79 9.53 32.79
N LYS A 154 -29.95 8.47 31.98
CA LYS A 154 -28.89 7.50 31.69
C LYS A 154 -27.71 8.16 30.96
N VAL A 155 -26.50 7.87 31.43
CA VAL A 155 -25.22 8.31 30.84
C VAL A 155 -24.31 7.10 30.69
N ILE A 156 -23.71 6.92 29.51
CA ILE A 156 -22.81 5.79 29.23
C ILE A 156 -21.40 6.32 29.06
N ASN A 157 -20.47 5.83 29.88
CA ASN A 157 -19.05 6.12 29.74
C ASN A 157 -18.37 4.91 29.09
N LEU A 158 -17.71 5.13 27.96
CA LEU A 158 -16.92 4.10 27.29
C LEU A 158 -15.48 4.56 27.19
N ARG A 159 -14.55 3.65 27.50
CA ARG A 159 -13.11 3.87 27.36
C ARG A 159 -12.45 2.70 26.65
N SER A 160 -11.51 3.04 25.79
CA SER A 160 -10.59 2.13 25.12
C SER A 160 -9.21 2.79 25.14
N GLY A 161 -8.26 2.15 25.80
CA GLY A 161 -6.89 2.62 25.98
C GLY A 161 -6.74 3.87 26.84
N ASN A 162 -5.55 4.43 26.82
CA ASN A 162 -5.16 5.61 27.60
C ASN A 162 -4.97 6.84 26.70
N SER A 163 -5.22 8.04 27.22
CA SER A 163 -5.17 9.30 26.45
C SER A 163 -3.80 9.61 25.83
N ASP A 164 -2.72 9.10 26.43
CA ASP A 164 -1.33 9.28 25.99
C ASP A 164 -0.89 8.27 24.91
N GLY A 165 -1.67 7.22 24.66
CA GLY A 165 -1.33 6.16 23.71
C GLY A 165 -0.41 5.06 24.25
N THR A 166 -0.09 5.05 25.55
CA THR A 166 0.78 4.03 26.19
C THR A 166 0.18 2.63 26.10
N ASN A 167 -1.10 2.52 26.43
CA ASN A 167 -1.86 1.28 26.37
C ASN A 167 -3.05 1.44 25.44
N ALA A 168 -3.11 0.60 24.40
CA ALA A 168 -4.24 0.53 23.49
C ALA A 168 -5.31 -0.44 24.01
N GLY A 169 -6.58 -0.10 23.82
CA GLY A 169 -7.73 -0.96 24.09
C GLY A 169 -8.49 -1.28 22.81
N GLY A 170 -7.97 -2.17 21.98
CA GLY A 170 -8.61 -2.59 20.74
C GLY A 170 -8.11 -1.87 19.47
N LYS A 171 -8.88 -1.95 18.38
CA LYS A 171 -8.67 -1.24 17.10
C LYS A 171 -9.89 -1.34 16.19
N VAL A 172 -10.02 -0.40 15.25
CA VAL A 172 -10.92 -0.54 14.10
C VAL A 172 -10.09 -0.41 12.83
N THR A 173 -10.08 -1.45 12.02
CA THR A 173 -9.31 -1.52 10.77
C THR A 173 -10.09 -2.26 9.68
N GLY A 174 -9.50 -2.40 8.49
CA GLY A 174 -10.11 -3.09 7.35
C GLY A 174 -10.67 -4.47 7.71
N SER A 175 -9.92 -5.32 8.41
CA SER A 175 -10.32 -6.71 8.72
C SER A 175 -10.32 -7.05 10.21
N ASN A 176 -9.94 -6.12 11.09
CA ASN A 176 -9.87 -6.39 12.53
C ASN A 176 -10.66 -5.37 13.34
N ASP A 177 -11.41 -5.89 14.29
CA ASP A 177 -12.08 -5.14 15.35
C ASP A 177 -11.53 -5.56 16.71
N GLY A 178 -11.39 -4.57 17.58
CA GLY A 178 -11.26 -4.69 19.03
C GLY A 178 -11.98 -3.50 19.65
N ILE A 179 -13.12 -3.71 20.30
CA ILE A 179 -13.99 -2.62 20.74
C ILE A 179 -14.60 -2.86 22.12
N SER A 180 -14.83 -1.76 22.85
CA SER A 180 -15.81 -1.67 23.93
C SER A 180 -17.16 -1.28 23.31
N TYR A 181 -18.23 -2.04 23.52
CA TYR A 181 -19.50 -1.84 22.83
C TYR A 181 -20.73 -1.92 23.76
N TYR A 182 -21.54 -0.86 23.76
CA TYR A 182 -22.81 -0.76 24.47
C TYR A 182 -23.96 -0.67 23.47
N TYR A 183 -24.80 -1.70 23.37
CA TYR A 183 -25.67 -1.92 22.21
C TYR A 183 -27.04 -2.49 22.55
N THR A 184 -27.97 -2.34 21.61
CA THR A 184 -29.26 -3.05 21.58
C THR A 184 -29.38 -3.84 20.28
N GLU A 185 -30.22 -4.85 20.27
CA GLU A 185 -30.57 -5.62 19.08
C GLU A 185 -31.75 -4.98 18.33
N ILE A 186 -31.68 -4.99 17.01
CA ILE A 186 -32.71 -4.55 16.07
C ILE A 186 -33.02 -5.71 15.14
N ASP A 187 -34.31 -5.99 14.93
CA ASP A 187 -34.72 -6.97 13.93
C ASP A 187 -34.49 -6.37 12.51
N PRO A 188 -33.91 -7.10 11.55
CA PRO A 188 -33.68 -6.58 10.20
C PRO A 188 -34.94 -6.07 9.46
N SER A 189 -36.13 -6.51 9.87
CA SER A 189 -37.43 -5.99 9.39
C SER A 189 -37.80 -4.61 9.94
N GLU A 190 -37.04 -4.10 10.90
CA GLU A 190 -37.16 -2.75 11.44
C GLU A 190 -36.12 -1.81 10.80
N ASN A 191 -36.55 -0.58 10.57
CA ASN A 191 -35.69 0.59 10.38
C ASN A 191 -35.49 1.28 11.73
N PHE A 192 -34.41 2.06 11.86
CA PHE A 192 -34.11 2.75 13.11
C PHE A 192 -33.47 4.12 12.86
N GLU A 193 -33.60 5.00 13.84
CA GLU A 193 -32.77 6.20 13.97
C GLU A 193 -32.25 6.27 15.40
N LEU A 194 -30.94 6.18 15.56
CA LEU A 194 -30.26 6.36 16.84
C LEU A 194 -29.50 7.68 16.81
N SER A 195 -29.79 8.56 17.77
CA SER A 195 -29.02 9.78 18.00
C SER A 195 -28.67 9.95 19.48
N ALA A 196 -27.56 10.60 19.75
CA ALA A 196 -27.12 10.93 21.09
C ALA A 196 -26.10 12.09 21.09
N ASN A 197 -25.96 12.74 22.24
CA ASN A 197 -24.85 13.64 22.49
C ASN A 197 -23.65 12.80 22.94
N VAL A 198 -22.51 12.97 22.27
CA VAL A 198 -21.26 12.28 22.53
C VAL A 198 -20.21 13.31 22.89
N LYS A 199 -19.93 13.43 24.19
CA LYS A 199 -18.80 14.20 24.70
C LYS A 199 -17.53 13.38 24.57
N VAL A 200 -16.50 13.95 23.97
CA VAL A 200 -15.21 13.29 23.71
C VAL A 200 -14.22 13.75 24.77
N ASN A 201 -13.85 12.85 25.68
CA ASN A 201 -12.83 13.14 26.70
C ASN A 201 -11.44 13.19 26.04
N TYR A 202 -11.16 12.22 25.18
CA TYR A 202 -10.01 12.20 24.30
C TYR A 202 -10.24 11.23 23.14
N PHE A 203 -9.53 11.47 22.04
CA PHE A 203 -9.51 10.62 20.87
C PHE A 203 -8.15 10.71 20.17
N GLU A 204 -7.59 9.53 19.88
CA GLU A 204 -6.33 9.36 19.16
C GLU A 204 -5.10 9.88 19.93
N LYS A 205 -3.90 9.44 19.55
CA LYS A 205 -2.60 9.94 20.08
C LYS A 205 -2.01 11.05 19.21
N THR A 206 -1.01 11.80 19.69
CA THR A 206 -0.45 12.98 18.97
C THR A 206 0.03 12.66 17.55
N LYS A 207 0.60 11.47 17.33
CA LYS A 207 0.93 10.92 16.01
C LYS A 207 -0.04 9.78 15.68
N PRO A 208 -1.14 10.04 14.97
CA PRO A 208 -2.18 9.04 14.74
C PRO A 208 -1.65 7.79 14.05
N ASP A 209 -2.04 6.60 14.54
CA ASP A 209 -1.82 5.35 13.82
C ASP A 209 -3.02 4.93 12.96
N LYS A 210 -4.09 5.74 12.99
CA LYS A 210 -5.31 5.62 12.17
C LYS A 210 -6.10 4.33 12.43
N GLN A 211 -6.02 3.81 13.66
CA GLN A 211 -6.75 2.60 14.08
C GLN A 211 -7.71 2.87 15.26
N CYS A 212 -7.82 4.13 15.72
CA CYS A 212 -8.73 4.52 16.79
C CYS A 212 -10.14 4.78 16.27
N GLY A 213 -11.14 4.59 17.14
CA GLY A 213 -12.51 4.97 16.81
C GLY A 213 -13.41 5.18 18.03
N PHE A 214 -14.46 5.96 17.85
CA PHE A 214 -15.57 6.09 18.81
C PHE A 214 -16.85 6.52 18.10
N GLY A 215 -17.99 6.40 18.77
CA GLY A 215 -19.24 7.01 18.34
C GLY A 215 -20.38 6.02 18.28
N ILE A 216 -21.25 6.16 17.27
CA ILE A 216 -22.33 5.22 17.00
C ILE A 216 -21.83 4.19 15.99
N MET A 217 -22.11 2.92 16.24
CA MET A 217 -21.85 1.82 15.30
C MET A 217 -23.08 0.92 15.21
N ALA A 218 -23.46 0.58 13.98
CA ALA A 218 -24.32 -0.54 13.66
C ALA A 218 -23.50 -1.65 13.00
N ARG A 219 -23.70 -2.91 13.39
CA ARG A 219 -22.95 -4.07 12.90
C ARG A 219 -23.81 -5.32 12.85
N ASP A 220 -23.47 -6.26 11.98
CA ASP A 220 -24.28 -7.48 11.76
C ASP A 220 -23.88 -8.66 12.65
N GLN A 221 -22.65 -8.72 13.19
CA GLN A 221 -22.25 -9.79 14.09
C GLN A 221 -21.36 -9.29 15.22
N LEU A 222 -21.35 -9.97 16.36
CA LEU A 222 -20.48 -9.68 17.52
C LEU A 222 -19.29 -10.64 17.57
N GLY A 223 -18.19 -10.21 18.20
CA GLY A 223 -17.14 -11.13 18.61
C GLY A 223 -17.51 -11.89 19.89
N VAL A 224 -16.68 -12.86 20.25
CA VAL A 224 -16.81 -13.60 21.51
C VAL A 224 -16.44 -12.68 22.68
N ALA A 225 -17.32 -12.58 23.68
CA ALA A 225 -17.13 -11.66 24.80
C ALA A 225 -15.85 -11.99 25.60
N ASN A 226 -15.04 -10.95 25.85
CA ASN A 226 -13.72 -11.00 26.50
C ASN A 226 -12.68 -11.87 25.78
N ASP A 227 -12.85 -12.08 24.48
CA ASP A 227 -11.92 -12.82 23.64
C ASP A 227 -11.17 -11.86 22.71
N VAL A 228 -9.91 -12.16 22.41
CA VAL A 228 -9.02 -11.31 21.62
C VAL A 228 -8.85 -11.76 20.17
N SER A 229 -9.58 -12.79 19.74
CA SER A 229 -9.61 -13.23 18.34
C SER A 229 -10.17 -12.16 17.41
N THR A 230 -9.85 -12.29 16.13
CA THR A 230 -10.38 -11.40 15.09
C THR A 230 -11.89 -11.59 14.94
N ALA A 231 -12.63 -10.49 15.00
CA ALA A 231 -14.09 -10.49 14.89
C ALA A 231 -14.59 -9.43 13.89
N PRO A 232 -14.21 -9.54 12.59
CA PRO A 232 -14.71 -8.63 11.56
C PRO A 232 -16.24 -8.71 11.47
N SER A 233 -16.89 -7.67 10.95
CA SER A 233 -18.34 -7.60 10.75
C SER A 233 -18.65 -6.56 9.69
N ASN A 234 -19.71 -6.72 8.90
CA ASN A 234 -20.18 -5.56 8.14
C ASN A 234 -20.66 -4.52 9.15
N MET A 235 -20.30 -3.26 8.93
CA MET A 235 -20.59 -2.21 9.90
C MET A 235 -20.84 -0.87 9.23
N VAL A 236 -21.53 0.01 9.93
CA VAL A 236 -21.59 1.45 9.65
C VAL A 236 -21.25 2.17 10.94
N LEU A 237 -20.37 3.17 10.88
CA LEU A 237 -20.06 4.01 12.02
C LEU A 237 -20.14 5.49 11.67
N VAL A 238 -20.44 6.30 12.68
CA VAL A 238 -20.34 7.76 12.65
C VAL A 238 -19.77 8.23 14.00
N GLY A 239 -18.77 9.11 13.96
CA GLY A 239 -18.05 9.60 15.13
C GLY A 239 -16.58 9.80 14.84
N GLY A 240 -15.70 9.45 15.79
CA GLY A 240 -14.25 9.50 15.56
C GLY A 240 -13.76 8.28 14.78
N TYR A 241 -13.02 8.49 13.70
CA TYR A 241 -12.28 7.43 12.98
C TYR A 241 -11.09 8.03 12.24
N LYS A 242 -9.97 7.29 12.15
CA LYS A 242 -8.73 7.70 11.46
C LYS A 242 -8.27 9.14 11.75
N ALA A 243 -8.39 9.57 13.01
CA ALA A 243 -8.06 10.91 13.48
C ALA A 243 -8.92 12.06 12.91
N ASN A 244 -10.15 11.81 12.47
CA ASN A 244 -11.13 12.84 12.11
C ASN A 244 -12.49 12.50 12.73
N ILE A 245 -13.44 13.42 12.60
CA ILE A 245 -14.86 13.10 12.75
C ILE A 245 -15.40 12.70 11.39
N GLU A 246 -15.77 11.44 11.26
CA GLU A 246 -16.07 10.78 9.99
C GLU A 246 -17.26 9.82 10.12
N SER A 247 -17.80 9.45 8.97
CA SER A 247 -18.58 8.23 8.80
C SER A 247 -17.86 7.30 7.82
N VAL A 248 -18.02 5.99 8.02
CA VAL A 248 -17.51 4.95 7.13
C VAL A 248 -18.39 3.71 7.26
N TYR A 249 -18.41 2.86 6.24
CA TYR A 249 -18.98 1.53 6.34
C TYR A 249 -17.99 0.45 5.90
N ARG A 250 -18.14 -0.75 6.46
CA ARG A 250 -17.37 -1.92 6.05
C ARG A 250 -18.29 -2.93 5.39
N SER A 251 -17.87 -3.44 4.23
CA SER A 251 -18.54 -4.51 3.50
C SER A 251 -17.58 -5.67 3.19
N GLY A 252 -18.14 -6.80 2.75
CA GLY A 252 -17.39 -7.97 2.31
C GLY A 252 -17.13 -9.01 3.41
N VAL A 253 -17.65 -8.82 4.62
CA VAL A 253 -17.57 -9.84 5.67
C VAL A 253 -18.67 -10.88 5.43
N THR A 254 -18.27 -12.07 5.00
CA THR A 254 -19.14 -13.25 4.83
C THR A 254 -18.92 -14.23 5.97
N LYS A 255 -19.79 -15.25 6.08
CA LYS A 255 -19.61 -16.33 7.07
C LYS A 255 -18.31 -17.11 6.86
N ASP A 256 -17.87 -17.23 5.62
CA ASP A 256 -16.70 -18.03 5.24
C ASP A 256 -15.42 -17.18 5.14
N LEU A 257 -15.52 -15.85 5.27
CA LEU A 257 -14.41 -14.89 5.14
C LEU A 257 -13.59 -15.07 3.83
N ASP A 258 -14.29 -15.43 2.76
CA ASP A 258 -13.74 -15.76 1.44
C ASP A 258 -13.60 -14.54 0.51
N GLY A 259 -14.22 -13.42 0.88
CA GLY A 259 -14.23 -12.17 0.13
C GLY A 259 -13.27 -11.12 0.67
N LYS A 260 -12.96 -10.13 -0.18
CA LYS A 260 -12.21 -8.93 0.20
C LYS A 260 -13.04 -8.07 1.16
N ILE A 261 -12.51 -7.85 2.36
CA ILE A 261 -13.13 -6.97 3.35
C ILE A 261 -12.64 -5.54 3.12
N THR A 262 -13.55 -4.60 2.92
CA THR A 262 -13.20 -3.21 2.55
C THR A 262 -13.92 -2.19 3.41
N MET A 263 -13.18 -1.18 3.88
CA MET A 263 -13.74 0.07 4.42
C MET A 263 -14.04 1.01 3.26
N ASN A 264 -15.29 1.46 3.15
CA ASN A 264 -15.84 2.21 2.05
C ASN A 264 -16.59 3.45 2.53
N GLY A 265 -16.75 4.44 1.65
CA GLY A 265 -17.60 5.60 1.93
C GLY A 265 -17.08 6.52 3.03
N GLU A 266 -15.75 6.56 3.26
CA GLU A 266 -15.14 7.51 4.20
C GLU A 266 -15.58 8.94 3.84
N HIS A 267 -16.30 9.58 4.75
CA HIS A 267 -16.76 10.97 4.62
C HIS A 267 -16.40 11.75 5.88
N LYS A 268 -15.65 12.85 5.71
CA LYS A 268 -15.18 13.71 6.78
C LYS A 268 -16.13 14.86 7.05
N PHE A 269 -16.65 14.91 8.27
CA PHE A 269 -17.48 16.01 8.77
C PHE A 269 -16.64 17.10 9.44
N ALA A 270 -15.61 16.72 10.20
CA ALA A 270 -14.74 17.67 10.87
C ALA A 270 -13.33 17.11 11.10
N ASP A 271 -12.39 18.03 11.36
CA ASP A 271 -11.07 17.68 11.86
C ASP A 271 -11.15 17.00 13.23
N ARG A 272 -10.03 16.40 13.64
CA ARG A 272 -9.86 15.82 14.97
C ARG A 272 -10.26 16.81 16.09
N PRO A 273 -11.08 16.40 17.08
CA PRO A 273 -11.31 17.20 18.28
C PRO A 273 -10.03 17.39 19.09
N ALA A 274 -9.99 18.46 19.89
CA ALA A 274 -8.97 18.61 20.92
C ALA A 274 -9.13 17.53 22.00
N ASN A 275 -8.00 17.02 22.52
CA ASN A 275 -7.97 16.06 23.63
C ASN A 275 -8.06 16.77 25.00
N ASP A 276 -9.01 17.69 25.16
CA ASP A 276 -9.20 18.50 26.36
C ASP A 276 -10.59 18.30 27.00
N GLY A 277 -11.38 17.36 26.49
CA GLY A 277 -12.72 17.08 26.99
C GLY A 277 -13.78 18.12 26.61
N SER A 278 -13.45 19.12 25.78
CA SER A 278 -14.37 20.20 25.42
C SER A 278 -15.31 19.83 24.26
N ALA A 279 -14.91 18.88 23.41
CA ALA A 279 -15.67 18.52 22.23
C ALA A 279 -16.92 17.70 22.59
N THR A 280 -18.07 18.12 22.05
CA THR A 280 -19.32 17.37 22.12
C THR A 280 -19.98 17.40 20.74
N TYR A 281 -20.42 16.24 20.27
CA TYR A 281 -21.09 16.08 18.98
C TYR A 281 -22.46 15.46 19.20
N LYS A 282 -23.47 15.91 18.46
CA LYS A 282 -24.71 15.15 18.30
C LYS A 282 -24.53 14.21 17.11
N LEU A 283 -24.36 12.93 17.38
CA LEU A 283 -24.20 11.92 16.33
C LEU A 283 -25.55 11.29 16.01
N THR A 284 -25.82 11.03 14.74
CA THR A 284 -27.04 10.34 14.28
C THR A 284 -26.70 9.26 13.25
N LEU A 285 -27.22 8.05 13.45
CA LEU A 285 -27.18 6.94 12.49
C LEU A 285 -28.60 6.41 12.25
N LYS A 286 -29.01 6.37 10.99
CA LYS A 286 -30.32 5.87 10.55
C LYS A 286 -30.16 4.66 9.64
N LYS A 287 -31.05 3.67 9.77
CA LYS A 287 -31.31 2.64 8.77
C LYS A 287 -32.67 2.92 8.13
N THR A 288 -32.72 2.95 6.81
CA THR A 288 -33.93 3.15 6.00
C THR A 288 -34.00 2.10 4.89
N ASN A 289 -35.10 2.08 4.14
CA ASN A 289 -35.22 1.24 2.94
C ASN A 289 -34.24 1.65 1.83
N THR A 290 -33.72 2.89 1.85
CA THR A 290 -32.70 3.40 0.91
C THR A 290 -31.29 2.94 1.30
N GLY A 291 -31.00 2.86 2.59
CA GLY A 291 -29.64 2.64 3.08
C GLY A 291 -29.41 3.16 4.49
N TYR A 292 -28.14 3.41 4.82
CA TYR A 292 -27.71 3.96 6.11
C TYR A 292 -27.38 5.43 5.97
N ILE A 293 -27.88 6.26 6.88
CA ILE A 293 -27.72 7.73 6.83
C ILE A 293 -27.00 8.18 8.09
N CYS A 294 -25.87 8.87 7.92
CA CYS A 294 -25.05 9.39 9.00
C CYS A 294 -25.09 10.92 9.00
N SER A 295 -25.13 11.54 10.18
CA SER A 295 -24.91 12.97 10.33
C SER A 295 -24.27 13.33 11.67
N VAL A 296 -23.64 14.50 11.70
CA VAL A 296 -23.03 15.12 12.87
C VAL A 296 -23.64 16.50 13.05
N ASP A 297 -24.04 16.82 14.29
CA ASP A 297 -24.60 18.12 14.70
C ASP A 297 -25.81 18.58 13.86
N ASP A 298 -26.65 17.61 13.44
CA ASP A 298 -27.79 17.84 12.55
C ASP A 298 -27.41 18.56 11.24
N GLY A 299 -26.16 18.40 10.80
CA GLY A 299 -25.60 18.99 9.59
C GLY A 299 -25.89 18.19 8.32
N GLU A 300 -24.87 18.05 7.47
CA GLU A 300 -24.97 17.25 6.23
C GLU A 300 -25.33 15.79 6.53
N GLU A 301 -26.22 15.22 5.72
CA GLU A 301 -26.55 13.79 5.75
C GLU A 301 -25.77 13.03 4.67
N VAL A 302 -25.03 12.02 5.09
CA VAL A 302 -24.30 11.10 4.19
C VAL A 302 -25.09 9.81 4.08
N THR A 303 -25.49 9.45 2.87
CA THR A 303 -26.24 8.21 2.61
C THR A 303 -25.36 7.13 1.99
N TYR A 304 -25.28 5.98 2.65
CA TYR A 304 -24.74 4.74 2.11
C TYR A 304 -25.88 3.88 1.58
N TYR A 305 -26.01 3.83 0.25
CA TYR A 305 -27.11 3.18 -0.48
C TYR A 305 -27.02 1.64 -0.49
N GLU A 306 -26.85 1.06 0.69
CA GLU A 306 -26.64 -0.37 0.92
C GLU A 306 -27.64 -0.87 1.99
N PRO A 307 -28.96 -0.93 1.71
CA PRO A 307 -29.98 -1.19 2.73
C PRO A 307 -29.86 -2.58 3.38
N LYS A 308 -29.16 -3.51 2.72
CA LYS A 308 -28.91 -4.88 3.17
C LYS A 308 -27.47 -5.12 3.66
N LEU A 309 -26.69 -4.05 3.85
CA LEU A 309 -25.29 -4.13 4.29
C LEU A 309 -25.09 -4.98 5.55
N LEU A 310 -25.99 -4.85 6.52
CA LEU A 310 -25.89 -5.50 7.84
C LEU A 310 -26.77 -6.76 7.95
N GLU A 311 -27.02 -7.44 6.83
CA GLU A 311 -27.80 -8.68 6.79
C GLU A 311 -27.01 -9.83 6.13
N VAL A 312 -25.67 -9.75 6.15
CA VAL A 312 -24.78 -10.64 5.37
C VAL A 312 -24.10 -11.70 6.25
N ALA A 313 -23.30 -11.29 7.23
CA ALA A 313 -22.58 -12.25 8.08
C ALA A 313 -23.53 -12.96 9.05
N ASP A 314 -24.42 -12.19 9.68
CA ASP A 314 -25.60 -12.68 10.39
C ASP A 314 -26.82 -11.89 9.91
N SER A 315 -27.75 -12.59 9.27
CA SER A 315 -28.95 -11.99 8.67
C SER A 315 -30.12 -11.91 9.67
N GLY A 316 -29.95 -12.37 10.90
CA GLY A 316 -31.02 -12.44 11.89
C GLY A 316 -31.10 -11.21 12.80
N LYS A 317 -30.02 -10.45 12.94
CA LYS A 317 -29.90 -9.36 13.91
C LYS A 317 -29.01 -8.24 13.41
N ILE A 318 -29.37 -7.02 13.76
CA ILE A 318 -28.49 -5.85 13.67
C ILE A 318 -28.21 -5.38 15.10
N TYR A 319 -26.94 -5.21 15.44
CA TYR A 319 -26.51 -4.65 16.71
C TYR A 319 -26.22 -3.18 16.49
N VAL A 320 -26.89 -2.28 17.20
CA VAL A 320 -26.67 -0.83 17.11
C VAL A 320 -26.42 -0.24 18.48
N GLY A 321 -25.46 0.68 18.58
CA GLY A 321 -25.09 1.26 19.86
C GLY A 321 -23.85 2.14 19.79
N PHE A 322 -23.21 2.31 20.94
CA PHE A 322 -22.06 3.18 21.12
C PHE A 322 -20.80 2.37 21.34
N PHE A 323 -19.69 2.81 20.75
CA PHE A 323 -18.41 2.10 20.84
C PHE A 323 -17.23 3.03 21.13
N THR A 324 -16.16 2.44 21.64
CA THR A 324 -14.79 2.99 21.60
C THR A 324 -13.81 1.91 21.17
N ALA A 325 -12.68 2.34 20.59
CA ALA A 325 -11.62 1.47 20.13
C ALA A 325 -10.26 2.15 20.20
N ARG A 326 -9.26 1.36 20.59
CA ARG A 326 -7.84 1.73 20.68
C ARG A 326 -7.56 2.84 21.67
N ILE A 327 -7.62 4.11 21.27
CA ILE A 327 -7.40 5.31 22.10
C ILE A 327 -8.60 6.24 21.95
N ALA A 328 -9.63 6.02 22.77
CA ALA A 328 -10.80 6.87 22.83
C ALA A 328 -11.52 6.75 24.17
N SER A 329 -12.00 7.88 24.68
CA SER A 329 -12.91 7.93 25.82
C SER A 329 -14.04 8.90 25.52
N ILE A 330 -15.27 8.41 25.68
CA ILE A 330 -16.48 9.17 25.44
C ILE A 330 -17.47 9.04 26.59
N GLN A 331 -18.31 10.07 26.71
CA GLN A 331 -19.52 10.06 27.51
C GLN A 331 -20.72 10.30 26.61
N VAL A 332 -21.68 9.39 26.65
CA VAL A 332 -22.89 9.41 25.85
C VAL A 332 -24.08 9.80 26.73
N SER A 333 -24.85 10.78 26.28
CA SER A 333 -26.09 11.24 26.93
C SER A 333 -27.15 11.55 25.89
N ASN A 334 -28.38 11.85 26.35
CA ASN A 334 -29.49 12.23 25.46
C ASN A 334 -29.79 11.19 24.36
N ILE A 335 -29.73 9.91 24.72
CA ILE A 335 -29.98 8.81 23.79
C ILE A 335 -31.44 8.84 23.32
N ASN A 336 -31.61 8.93 22.00
CA ASN A 336 -32.88 8.84 21.32
C ASN A 336 -32.83 7.72 20.29
N LEU A 337 -33.69 6.72 20.46
CA LEU A 337 -33.85 5.63 19.51
C LEU A 337 -35.29 5.61 19.05
N THR A 338 -35.52 5.69 17.75
CA THR A 338 -36.83 5.44 17.14
C THR A 338 -36.73 4.23 16.22
N LYS A 339 -37.88 3.57 16.01
CA LYS A 339 -38.00 2.40 15.15
C LYS A 339 -39.21 2.55 14.24
N SER A 340 -39.10 2.02 13.03
CA SER A 340 -40.20 1.92 12.06
C SER A 340 -40.12 0.57 11.33
N ASN A 341 -41.15 0.21 10.56
CA ASN A 341 -41.19 -1.09 9.88
C ASN A 341 -40.84 -0.94 8.40
N VAL A 342 -39.88 -1.73 7.93
CA VAL A 342 -39.45 -1.78 6.52
C VAL A 342 -40.63 -1.96 5.57
N ALA A 343 -41.63 -2.76 5.96
CA ALA A 343 -42.80 -3.08 5.13
C ALA A 343 -43.78 -1.91 4.97
N THR A 344 -43.79 -0.94 5.89
CA THR A 344 -44.70 0.22 5.87
C THR A 344 -44.00 1.52 5.49
N ASP A 345 -42.68 1.57 5.60
CA ASP A 345 -41.88 2.74 5.25
C ASP A 345 -41.83 2.96 3.73
N PRO A 346 -41.52 4.19 3.27
CA PRO A 346 -41.32 4.48 1.85
C PRO A 346 -40.34 3.51 1.18
N ALA A 347 -40.57 3.19 -0.09
CA ALA A 347 -39.66 2.35 -0.84
C ALA A 347 -38.26 2.99 -0.94
N GLY A 348 -37.22 2.17 -0.92
CA GLY A 348 -35.84 2.63 -1.03
C GLY A 348 -35.54 3.28 -2.38
N GLU A 349 -34.71 4.30 -2.35
CA GLU A 349 -34.20 4.96 -3.54
C GLU A 349 -32.91 4.29 -4.04
N SER A 350 -32.71 4.26 -5.35
CA SER A 350 -31.44 3.80 -5.93
C SER A 350 -30.34 4.82 -5.72
N LYS A 351 -29.09 4.37 -5.51
CA LYS A 351 -27.91 5.24 -5.51
C LYS A 351 -27.92 6.16 -6.74
N PRO A 352 -27.79 7.49 -6.57
CA PRO A 352 -27.65 8.41 -7.69
C PRO A 352 -26.48 7.98 -8.58
N ALA A 353 -26.69 8.05 -9.88
CA ALA A 353 -25.63 7.77 -10.84
C ALA A 353 -24.46 8.74 -10.64
N GLU A 354 -23.25 8.21 -10.54
CA GLU A 354 -22.04 9.03 -10.41
C GLU A 354 -21.80 9.80 -11.72
N VAL A 355 -21.68 11.12 -11.62
CA VAL A 355 -21.37 11.97 -12.78
C VAL A 355 -19.88 11.86 -13.09
N ILE A 356 -19.55 11.39 -14.29
CA ILE A 356 -18.17 11.23 -14.76
C ILE A 356 -17.76 12.51 -15.49
N VAL A 357 -16.73 13.17 -14.97
CA VAL A 357 -16.10 14.32 -15.66
C VAL A 357 -15.25 13.80 -16.84
N PRO A 358 -15.49 14.27 -18.08
CA PRO A 358 -14.68 13.87 -19.22
C PRO A 358 -13.22 14.29 -19.08
N ALA A 359 -12.32 13.34 -19.26
CA ALA A 359 -10.88 13.54 -19.31
C ALA A 359 -10.24 12.59 -20.33
N LEU A 360 -9.04 12.92 -20.77
CA LEU A 360 -8.26 12.13 -21.72
C LEU A 360 -6.91 11.76 -21.11
N ASN A 361 -6.68 10.47 -20.85
CA ASN A 361 -5.46 9.96 -20.22
C ASN A 361 -4.50 9.45 -21.29
N ILE A 362 -3.37 10.12 -21.46
CA ILE A 362 -2.30 9.66 -22.34
C ILE A 362 -1.53 8.57 -21.59
N LYS A 363 -1.46 7.38 -22.17
CA LYS A 363 -0.79 6.19 -21.60
C LYS A 363 0.55 5.90 -22.31
N SER A 364 1.04 6.87 -23.06
CA SER A 364 2.25 6.85 -23.89
C SER A 364 3.45 7.39 -23.12
N GLY A 365 4.64 6.83 -23.36
CA GLY A 365 5.91 7.40 -22.88
C GLY A 365 6.36 8.57 -23.74
N ASP A 366 6.95 9.60 -23.15
CA ASP A 366 7.42 10.81 -23.86
C ASP A 366 8.78 10.63 -24.56
N ALA A 367 9.37 9.44 -24.47
CA ALA A 367 10.63 9.11 -25.09
C ALA A 367 10.70 7.64 -25.52
N THR A 368 11.52 7.37 -26.54
CA THR A 368 11.73 6.01 -27.05
C THR A 368 13.03 5.89 -27.84
N GLY A 369 13.62 4.69 -27.81
CA GLY A 369 14.72 4.26 -28.69
C GLY A 369 14.30 3.89 -30.11
N SER A 370 13.00 3.78 -30.36
CA SER A 370 12.42 3.20 -31.58
C SER A 370 11.62 4.21 -32.38
N THR A 371 11.75 4.15 -33.71
CA THR A 371 10.87 4.88 -34.64
C THR A 371 9.51 4.20 -34.79
N SER A 372 9.40 2.88 -34.59
CA SER A 372 8.10 2.21 -34.49
C SER A 372 7.52 2.46 -33.11
N TYR A 373 6.37 3.13 -33.04
CA TYR A 373 5.80 3.59 -31.77
C TYR A 373 4.27 3.51 -31.77
N ASP A 374 3.72 2.95 -30.71
CA ASP A 374 2.28 2.90 -30.49
C ASP A 374 1.86 4.04 -29.56
N PHE A 375 1.14 5.02 -30.10
CA PHE A 375 0.55 6.06 -29.29
C PHE A 375 -0.71 5.53 -28.59
N LYS A 376 -0.63 5.42 -27.26
CA LYS A 376 -1.65 4.90 -26.36
C LYS A 376 -2.38 6.00 -25.61
N VAL A 377 -3.71 5.93 -25.61
CA VAL A 377 -4.60 6.90 -24.96
C VAL A 377 -5.91 6.24 -24.52
N GLN A 378 -6.50 6.73 -23.43
CA GLN A 378 -7.77 6.24 -22.90
C GLN A 378 -8.58 7.41 -22.32
N PRO A 379 -9.79 7.70 -22.83
CA PRO A 379 -10.67 8.70 -22.22
C PRO A 379 -11.39 8.13 -20.99
N THR A 380 -11.93 9.00 -20.12
CA THR A 380 -12.80 8.58 -19.01
C THR A 380 -14.24 8.34 -19.45
N VAL A 381 -14.62 8.85 -20.62
CA VAL A 381 -15.94 8.67 -21.24
C VAL A 381 -15.71 8.29 -22.71
N LYS A 382 -16.57 7.46 -23.29
CA LYS A 382 -16.53 7.20 -24.73
C LYS A 382 -16.68 8.50 -25.54
N GLY A 383 -16.01 8.61 -26.68
CA GLY A 383 -16.10 9.80 -27.52
C GLY A 383 -15.41 9.68 -28.88
N ASN A 384 -15.40 10.77 -29.63
CA ASN A 384 -14.63 10.88 -30.87
C ASN A 384 -13.23 11.41 -30.57
N LEU A 385 -12.24 10.86 -31.27
CA LEU A 385 -10.85 11.24 -31.14
C LEU A 385 -10.26 11.51 -32.53
N ASN A 386 -9.52 12.60 -32.65
CA ASN A 386 -8.71 12.93 -33.82
C ASN A 386 -7.26 13.16 -33.37
N ILE A 387 -6.31 12.43 -33.96
CA ILE A 387 -4.90 12.50 -33.61
C ILE A 387 -4.09 12.87 -34.84
N LYS A 388 -3.29 13.93 -34.73
CA LYS A 388 -2.28 14.30 -35.72
C LYS A 388 -0.89 14.05 -35.16
N LEU A 389 0.00 13.51 -35.99
CA LEU A 389 1.43 13.42 -35.76
C LEU A 389 2.13 14.38 -36.72
N ASN A 390 2.81 15.41 -36.21
CA ASN A 390 3.48 16.44 -37.00
C ASN A 390 2.58 16.96 -38.14
N ASP A 391 1.38 17.43 -37.74
CA ASP A 391 0.31 17.97 -38.59
C ASP A 391 -0.38 16.95 -39.54
N SER A 392 0.10 15.71 -39.61
CA SER A 392 -0.49 14.63 -40.42
C SER A 392 -1.48 13.80 -39.61
N ASN A 393 -2.69 13.59 -40.13
CA ASN A 393 -3.69 12.79 -39.43
C ASN A 393 -3.28 11.30 -39.36
N VAL A 394 -3.13 10.76 -38.15
CA VAL A 394 -2.78 9.34 -37.93
C VAL A 394 -3.95 8.53 -37.39
N TYR A 395 -4.96 9.19 -36.81
CA TYR A 395 -6.17 8.52 -36.34
C TYR A 395 -7.37 9.48 -36.36
N SER A 396 -8.52 8.98 -36.79
CA SER A 396 -9.81 9.65 -36.65
C SER A 396 -10.88 8.59 -36.44
N GLY A 397 -11.52 8.58 -35.28
CA GLY A 397 -12.42 7.50 -34.91
C GLY A 397 -12.97 7.61 -33.50
N LYS A 398 -13.51 6.49 -33.00
CA LYS A 398 -14.10 6.41 -31.66
C LYS A 398 -13.08 5.89 -30.65
N ALA A 399 -13.05 6.49 -29.47
CA ALA A 399 -12.32 5.98 -28.32
C ALA A 399 -13.31 5.50 -27.25
N ASP A 400 -12.98 4.36 -26.64
CA ASP A 400 -13.78 3.73 -25.60
C ASP A 400 -13.14 3.99 -24.22
N SER A 401 -13.94 4.18 -23.18
CA SER A 401 -13.44 4.41 -21.82
C SER A 401 -12.90 3.16 -21.15
N GLU A 402 -13.32 1.97 -21.59
CA GLU A 402 -12.97 0.67 -20.99
C GLU A 402 -11.71 0.05 -21.61
N SER A 403 -11.19 0.62 -22.70
CA SER A 403 -10.00 0.09 -23.38
C SER A 403 -8.99 1.17 -23.78
N ILE A 404 -7.71 0.80 -23.75
CA ILE A 404 -6.64 1.67 -24.24
C ILE A 404 -6.63 1.60 -25.76
N LEU A 405 -6.91 2.74 -26.41
CA LEU A 405 -6.70 2.88 -27.85
C LEU A 405 -5.19 2.95 -28.12
N SER A 406 -4.71 2.06 -28.98
CA SER A 406 -3.32 2.01 -29.44
C SER A 406 -3.26 2.36 -30.92
N VAL A 407 -2.55 3.44 -31.28
CA VAL A 407 -2.41 3.93 -32.64
C VAL A 407 -0.97 3.70 -33.11
N PRO A 408 -0.72 2.74 -34.02
CA PRO A 408 0.61 2.50 -34.57
C PRO A 408 1.08 3.70 -35.39
N THR A 409 2.29 4.16 -35.12
CA THR A 409 2.90 5.30 -35.79
C THR A 409 4.37 5.05 -36.12
N VAL A 410 4.89 5.83 -37.06
CA VAL A 410 6.32 5.87 -37.40
C VAL A 410 6.84 7.26 -37.08
N LEU A 411 7.69 7.34 -36.08
CA LEU A 411 8.33 8.55 -35.59
C LEU A 411 9.63 8.83 -36.34
N LYS A 412 10.04 10.10 -36.32
CA LYS A 412 11.35 10.54 -36.80
C LYS A 412 12.29 10.73 -35.62
N SER A 413 13.60 10.71 -35.86
CA SER A 413 14.59 11.11 -34.86
C SER A 413 14.29 12.54 -34.35
N GLY A 414 14.45 12.77 -33.05
CA GLY A 414 14.11 14.03 -32.40
C GLY A 414 12.65 14.09 -31.96
N ASP A 415 12.09 15.29 -31.89
CA ASP A 415 10.75 15.52 -31.35
C ASP A 415 9.64 15.20 -32.36
N ASN A 416 8.61 14.51 -31.88
CA ASN A 416 7.42 14.15 -32.63
C ASN A 416 6.19 14.66 -31.89
N LYS A 417 5.50 15.64 -32.46
CA LYS A 417 4.36 16.31 -31.85
C LYS A 417 3.07 15.57 -32.19
N PHE A 418 2.38 15.07 -31.17
CA PHE A 418 1.01 14.60 -31.23
C PHE A 418 0.06 15.72 -30.82
N GLU A 419 -0.93 16.01 -31.66
CA GLU A 419 -2.04 16.91 -31.36
C GLU A 419 -3.32 16.09 -31.33
N ILE A 420 -4.01 16.12 -30.18
CA ILE A 420 -5.17 15.28 -29.90
C ILE A 420 -6.37 16.17 -29.63
N GLU A 421 -7.43 15.98 -30.41
CA GLU A 421 -8.74 16.56 -30.19
C GLU A 421 -9.70 15.45 -29.77
N TYR A 422 -10.31 15.60 -28.60
CA TYR A 422 -11.24 14.65 -28.01
C TYR A 422 -12.59 15.31 -27.78
N THR A 423 -13.67 14.71 -28.31
CA THR A 423 -15.06 15.15 -28.07
C THR A 423 -15.81 14.05 -27.33
N PRO A 424 -16.16 14.25 -26.03
CA PRO A 424 -16.93 13.28 -25.25
C PRO A 424 -18.33 13.08 -25.82
N TYR A 425 -18.88 11.88 -25.66
CA TYR A 425 -20.31 11.63 -25.91
C TYR A 425 -21.15 11.94 -24.68
N VAL A 426 -22.41 12.29 -24.92
CA VAL A 426 -23.45 12.19 -23.89
C VAL A 426 -23.65 10.72 -23.52
N THR A 427 -23.65 10.44 -22.23
CA THR A 427 -23.95 9.13 -21.65
C THR A 427 -24.89 9.30 -20.47
N ASP A 428 -25.40 8.21 -19.90
CA ASP A 428 -26.26 8.27 -18.71
C ASP A 428 -25.61 9.03 -17.55
N ASN A 429 -24.27 9.01 -17.49
CA ASN A 429 -23.45 9.55 -16.41
C ASN A 429 -22.58 10.75 -16.85
N ASN A 430 -22.78 11.28 -18.07
CA ASN A 430 -22.04 12.44 -18.57
C ASN A 430 -22.88 13.25 -19.55
N THR A 431 -23.06 14.55 -19.28
CA THR A 431 -23.71 15.50 -20.20
C THR A 431 -22.72 16.52 -20.78
N ASP A 432 -21.48 16.58 -20.28
CA ASP A 432 -20.46 17.49 -20.78
C ASP A 432 -19.85 16.96 -22.08
N THR A 433 -20.01 17.73 -23.15
CA THR A 433 -19.46 17.42 -24.48
C THR A 433 -18.38 18.42 -24.90
N THR A 434 -17.81 19.16 -23.96
CA THR A 434 -16.77 20.16 -24.24
C THR A 434 -15.56 19.47 -24.88
N VAL A 435 -15.09 20.05 -26.00
CA VAL A 435 -13.92 19.52 -26.73
C VAL A 435 -12.66 19.73 -25.89
N ILE A 436 -11.91 18.64 -25.68
CA ILE A 436 -10.63 18.63 -24.96
C ILE A 436 -9.50 18.53 -25.98
N ASN A 437 -8.60 19.50 -25.97
CA ASN A 437 -7.41 19.51 -26.80
C ASN A 437 -6.16 19.21 -25.95
N LYS A 438 -5.28 18.33 -26.43
CA LYS A 438 -3.99 18.03 -25.81
C LYS A 438 -2.87 18.01 -26.83
N THR A 439 -1.67 18.39 -26.38
CA THR A 439 -0.43 18.23 -27.13
C THR A 439 0.50 17.31 -26.33
N PHE A 440 1.14 16.37 -27.00
CA PHE A 440 2.10 15.45 -26.40
C PHE A 440 3.30 15.28 -27.33
N ILE A 441 4.51 15.28 -26.78
CA ILE A 441 5.74 15.19 -27.57
C ILE A 441 6.43 13.88 -27.22
N VAL A 442 6.76 13.09 -28.24
CA VAL A 442 7.62 11.92 -28.11
C VAL A 442 8.99 12.22 -28.71
N ASN A 443 10.02 12.17 -27.88
CA ASN A 443 11.40 12.35 -28.33
C ASN A 443 12.03 10.99 -28.67
N VAL A 444 12.59 10.88 -29.88
CA VAL A 444 13.28 9.68 -30.34
C VAL A 444 14.78 9.93 -30.39
N LYS A 445 15.56 9.13 -29.66
CA LYS A 445 17.02 9.08 -29.74
C LYS A 445 17.48 7.63 -29.70
N SER A 446 18.62 7.33 -30.30
CA SER A 446 19.26 6.03 -30.26
C SER A 446 20.72 6.20 -29.85
N TYR A 447 21.22 5.28 -29.03
CA TYR A 447 22.58 5.30 -28.52
C TYR A 447 23.27 3.95 -28.73
N GLY A 448 24.60 3.95 -28.70
CA GLY A 448 25.42 2.76 -28.86
C GLY A 448 25.28 2.12 -30.25
N VAL A 449 25.42 0.79 -30.29
CA VAL A 449 25.26 0.01 -31.52
C VAL A 449 23.78 -0.35 -31.69
N GLU A 450 23.24 -0.18 -32.91
CA GLU A 450 21.86 -0.58 -33.21
C GLU A 450 21.66 -2.07 -32.91
N LYS A 451 20.69 -2.40 -32.02
CA LYS A 451 20.43 -3.76 -31.51
C LYS A 451 21.61 -4.42 -30.78
N GLY A 452 22.62 -3.64 -30.40
CA GLY A 452 23.77 -4.07 -29.61
C GLY A 452 23.81 -3.40 -28.24
N ASP A 453 25.02 -3.10 -27.79
CA ASP A 453 25.27 -2.54 -26.45
C ASP A 453 25.18 -1.01 -26.42
N ILE A 454 24.70 -0.48 -25.29
CA ILE A 454 24.81 0.91 -24.86
C ILE A 454 25.71 0.94 -23.62
N TYR A 455 26.85 1.63 -23.69
CA TYR A 455 27.81 1.68 -22.60
C TYR A 455 27.52 2.84 -21.65
N VAL A 456 27.47 2.53 -20.35
CA VAL A 456 27.26 3.47 -19.25
C VAL A 456 28.42 3.39 -18.27
N SER A 457 28.82 4.51 -17.69
CA SER A 457 29.88 4.56 -16.67
C SER A 457 29.55 5.53 -15.52
N PRO A 458 30.21 5.44 -14.35
CA PRO A 458 30.02 6.38 -13.25
C PRO A 458 30.21 7.86 -13.63
N ASN A 459 31.04 8.12 -14.64
CA ASN A 459 31.34 9.47 -15.15
C ASN A 459 30.68 9.74 -16.52
N GLY A 460 29.75 8.87 -16.96
CA GLY A 460 28.99 9.08 -18.19
C GLY A 460 28.12 10.34 -18.09
N THR A 461 27.87 10.99 -19.23
CA THR A 461 27.08 12.22 -19.29
C THR A 461 25.92 12.06 -20.29
N GLU A 462 24.92 12.94 -20.21
CA GLU A 462 23.79 12.97 -21.17
C GLU A 462 24.24 13.21 -22.62
N SER A 463 25.41 13.84 -22.80
CA SER A 463 26.02 14.07 -24.11
C SER A 463 26.83 12.87 -24.65
N GLY A 464 27.00 11.81 -23.86
CA GLY A 464 27.65 10.59 -24.31
C GLY A 464 26.86 9.92 -25.44
N ASP A 465 27.55 9.30 -26.38
CA ASP A 465 26.91 8.58 -27.50
C ASP A 465 26.61 7.10 -27.18
N GLY A 466 27.00 6.65 -25.99
CA GLY A 466 26.75 5.29 -25.52
C GLY A 466 27.74 4.26 -26.09
N THR A 467 28.88 4.71 -26.64
CA THR A 467 30.02 3.85 -26.98
C THR A 467 30.93 3.63 -25.77
N ILE A 468 31.81 2.62 -25.84
CA ILE A 468 32.75 2.32 -24.75
C ILE A 468 33.73 3.48 -24.48
N ASP A 469 34.10 4.24 -25.52
CA ASP A 469 35.01 5.38 -25.45
C ASP A 469 34.32 6.67 -24.98
N ASN A 470 33.00 6.77 -25.18
CA ASN A 470 32.17 7.91 -24.81
C ASN A 470 30.85 7.45 -24.16
N PRO A 471 30.92 6.84 -22.96
CA PRO A 471 29.76 6.25 -22.31
C PRO A 471 28.75 7.32 -21.92
N ILE A 472 27.46 6.96 -22.04
CA ILE A 472 26.35 7.81 -21.64
C ILE A 472 26.02 7.64 -20.15
N ASP A 473 25.28 8.58 -19.56
CA ASP A 473 24.74 8.40 -18.22
C ASP A 473 23.61 7.35 -18.16
N ILE A 474 23.37 6.84 -16.95
CA ILE A 474 22.39 5.78 -16.68
C ILE A 474 20.94 6.18 -17.02
N TYR A 475 20.55 7.43 -16.75
CA TYR A 475 19.17 7.89 -16.94
C TYR A 475 18.83 8.00 -18.42
N SER A 476 19.75 8.55 -19.21
CA SER A 476 19.60 8.63 -20.67
C SER A 476 19.60 7.24 -21.30
N ALA A 477 20.47 6.32 -20.86
CA ALA A 477 20.47 4.94 -21.35
C ALA A 477 19.12 4.24 -21.09
N VAL A 478 18.60 4.32 -19.86
CA VAL A 478 17.29 3.75 -19.52
C VAL A 478 16.18 4.36 -20.36
N LYS A 479 16.17 5.68 -20.50
CA LYS A 479 15.12 6.40 -21.22
C LYS A 479 15.02 6.02 -22.70
N TYR A 480 16.15 5.70 -23.34
CA TYR A 480 16.22 5.51 -24.80
C TYR A 480 16.65 4.12 -25.25
N VAL A 481 16.83 3.16 -24.34
CA VAL A 481 17.14 1.77 -24.73
C VAL A 481 16.03 1.17 -25.59
N ASN A 482 16.40 0.52 -26.68
CA ASN A 482 15.47 -0.13 -27.61
C ASN A 482 15.30 -1.63 -27.27
N ASN A 483 14.25 -2.26 -27.79
CA ASN A 483 13.99 -3.68 -27.58
C ASN A 483 15.19 -4.51 -28.08
N GLY A 484 15.64 -5.47 -27.26
CA GLY A 484 16.78 -6.32 -27.57
C GLY A 484 18.16 -5.69 -27.31
N GLN A 485 18.24 -4.40 -26.94
CA GLN A 485 19.52 -3.79 -26.56
C GLN A 485 19.89 -4.11 -25.11
N THR A 486 21.20 -4.10 -24.85
CA THR A 486 21.78 -4.27 -23.51
C THR A 486 22.48 -3.00 -23.08
N ILE A 487 22.12 -2.49 -21.90
CA ILE A 487 22.86 -1.42 -21.23
C ILE A 487 24.03 -2.08 -20.48
N LYS A 488 25.25 -1.94 -21.00
CA LYS A 488 26.48 -2.40 -20.38
C LYS A 488 26.93 -1.38 -19.34
N VAL A 489 26.85 -1.73 -18.07
CA VAL A 489 27.11 -0.83 -16.94
C VAL A 489 28.51 -1.08 -16.40
N LYS A 490 29.41 -0.10 -16.52
CA LYS A 490 30.77 -0.25 -16.03
C LYS A 490 30.78 -0.36 -14.50
N GLY A 491 31.58 -1.27 -13.96
CA GLY A 491 31.80 -1.43 -12.54
C GLY A 491 32.30 -0.12 -11.89
N GLY A 492 31.84 0.11 -10.65
CA GLY A 492 32.13 1.32 -9.89
C GLY A 492 30.90 1.91 -9.21
N THR A 493 31.11 2.94 -8.39
CA THR A 493 30.05 3.60 -7.63
C THR A 493 29.45 4.76 -8.40
N TYR A 494 28.14 4.71 -8.60
CA TYR A 494 27.30 5.76 -9.15
C TYR A 494 26.63 6.49 -7.98
N ASN A 495 26.99 7.77 -7.78
CA ASN A 495 26.39 8.59 -6.74
C ASN A 495 25.12 9.25 -7.28
N LEU A 496 23.96 8.67 -6.98
CA LEU A 496 22.68 9.02 -7.58
C LEU A 496 21.84 9.87 -6.63
N ILE A 497 21.55 11.10 -7.04
CA ILE A 497 20.65 12.01 -6.31
C ILE A 497 19.20 11.95 -6.84
N SER A 498 18.92 11.07 -7.79
CA SER A 498 17.61 10.86 -8.39
C SER A 498 17.34 9.36 -8.56
N PRO A 499 16.08 8.91 -8.52
CA PRO A 499 15.77 7.51 -8.72
C PRO A 499 16.05 7.07 -10.15
N VAL A 500 16.45 5.81 -10.30
CA VAL A 500 16.50 5.17 -11.62
C VAL A 500 15.14 4.51 -11.85
N THR A 501 14.36 5.06 -12.78
CA THR A 501 13.02 4.56 -13.10
C THR A 501 12.96 4.00 -14.51
N ILE A 502 12.69 2.70 -14.62
CA ILE A 502 12.19 2.09 -15.84
C ILE A 502 10.67 2.24 -15.84
N GLU A 503 10.17 3.16 -16.66
CA GLU A 503 8.74 3.46 -16.74
C GLU A 503 7.90 2.27 -17.23
N SER A 504 6.62 2.22 -16.84
CA SER A 504 5.67 1.19 -17.29
C SER A 504 5.38 1.24 -18.80
N THR A 505 5.78 2.33 -19.46
CA THR A 505 5.74 2.50 -20.92
C THR A 505 7.01 1.98 -21.60
N ASN A 506 8.08 1.75 -20.85
CA ASN A 506 9.37 1.30 -21.33
C ASN A 506 9.51 -0.23 -21.17
N ASN A 507 8.85 -0.98 -22.04
CA ASN A 507 8.77 -2.44 -21.97
C ASN A 507 9.69 -3.09 -23.03
N GLY A 508 10.27 -4.22 -22.69
CA GLY A 508 10.76 -5.18 -23.67
C GLY A 508 9.63 -6.05 -24.23
N THR A 509 10.00 -7.14 -24.89
CA THR A 509 9.08 -8.20 -25.30
C THR A 509 9.68 -9.56 -24.93
N LYS A 510 8.86 -10.62 -24.91
CA LYS A 510 9.32 -11.99 -24.64
C LYS A 510 10.53 -12.39 -25.50
N ASP A 511 10.51 -12.02 -26.78
CA ASP A 511 11.57 -12.39 -27.73
C ASP A 511 12.72 -11.38 -27.78
N ASN A 512 12.50 -10.15 -27.28
CA ASN A 512 13.48 -9.07 -27.30
C ASN A 512 13.38 -8.26 -25.99
N MET A 513 13.88 -8.86 -24.90
CA MET A 513 13.98 -8.19 -23.60
C MET A 513 14.95 -7.01 -23.70
N LYS A 514 14.77 -6.03 -22.81
CA LYS A 514 15.77 -4.97 -22.58
C LYS A 514 16.62 -5.38 -21.41
N SER A 515 17.92 -5.11 -21.47
CA SER A 515 18.84 -5.68 -20.48
C SER A 515 19.72 -4.65 -19.79
N PHE A 516 20.09 -4.97 -18.55
CA PHE A 516 21.16 -4.36 -17.78
C PHE A 516 22.20 -5.43 -17.47
N GLU A 517 23.47 -5.17 -17.76
CA GLU A 517 24.54 -6.09 -17.42
C GLU A 517 25.80 -5.34 -16.99
N SER A 518 26.22 -5.56 -15.75
CA SER A 518 27.48 -5.00 -15.24
C SER A 518 28.68 -5.63 -15.94
N TYR A 519 29.70 -4.84 -16.27
CA TYR A 519 30.99 -5.33 -16.78
C TYR A 519 32.15 -4.64 -16.03
N ASP A 520 33.35 -5.22 -16.06
CA ASP A 520 34.53 -4.73 -15.33
C ASP A 520 34.29 -4.57 -13.80
N GLY A 521 33.44 -5.42 -13.22
CA GLY A 521 33.08 -5.41 -11.79
C GLY A 521 31.60 -5.15 -11.56
N ARG A 522 31.20 -4.98 -10.28
CA ARG A 522 29.83 -4.66 -9.90
C ARG A 522 29.57 -3.16 -10.05
N ALA A 523 28.40 -2.81 -10.54
CA ALA A 523 27.93 -1.43 -10.60
C ALA A 523 27.13 -1.11 -9.33
N ILE A 524 27.58 -0.15 -8.52
CA ILE A 524 26.98 0.20 -7.23
C ILE A 524 26.18 1.48 -7.40
N PHE A 525 24.86 1.37 -7.36
CA PHE A 525 23.93 2.51 -7.36
C PHE A 525 23.71 2.96 -5.91
N ASP A 526 24.46 4.00 -5.52
CA ASP A 526 24.42 4.61 -4.20
C ASP A 526 23.52 5.84 -4.21
N PHE A 527 22.38 5.76 -3.52
CA PHE A 527 21.36 6.82 -3.47
C PHE A 527 21.58 7.82 -2.32
N GLY A 528 22.69 7.70 -1.58
CA GLY A 528 23.19 8.70 -0.63
C GLY A 528 22.29 9.03 0.56
N LYS A 529 21.32 8.16 0.89
CA LYS A 529 20.21 8.35 1.83
C LYS A 529 19.31 9.56 1.52
N VAL A 530 19.41 10.11 0.31
CA VAL A 530 18.67 11.31 -0.12
C VAL A 530 17.66 11.03 -1.22
N SER A 531 17.93 10.05 -2.08
CA SER A 531 17.05 9.72 -3.19
C SER A 531 16.30 8.42 -2.95
N LYS A 532 15.19 8.26 -3.68
CA LYS A 532 14.51 6.97 -3.77
C LYS A 532 15.37 5.99 -4.56
N GLY A 533 15.03 4.71 -4.49
CA GLY A 533 15.80 3.64 -5.12
C GLY A 533 15.55 3.43 -6.62
N PHE A 534 15.68 2.16 -7.01
CA PHE A 534 15.50 1.70 -8.37
C PHE A 534 14.06 1.20 -8.57
N PHE A 535 13.37 1.73 -9.58
CA PHE A 535 11.99 1.35 -9.90
C PHE A 535 11.92 0.64 -11.24
N LEU A 536 11.58 -0.65 -11.23
CA LEU A 536 11.30 -1.46 -12.41
C LEU A 536 9.78 -1.56 -12.62
N ASN A 537 9.20 -0.55 -13.27
CA ASN A 537 7.77 -0.55 -13.61
C ASN A 537 7.48 -1.17 -14.99
N GLY A 538 8.51 -1.30 -15.84
CA GLY A 538 8.41 -1.93 -17.15
C GLY A 538 8.42 -3.46 -17.11
N ASN A 539 7.92 -4.07 -18.17
CA ASN A 539 7.85 -5.53 -18.36
C ASN A 539 9.01 -6.03 -19.24
N TYR A 540 9.33 -7.32 -19.14
CA TYR A 540 10.33 -8.00 -19.97
C TYR A 540 11.72 -7.36 -19.94
N TRP A 541 12.19 -7.04 -18.73
CA TRP A 541 13.57 -6.61 -18.47
C TRP A 541 14.41 -7.73 -17.87
N ASN A 542 15.68 -7.79 -18.26
CA ASN A 542 16.67 -8.68 -17.68
C ASN A 542 17.78 -7.84 -17.02
N ILE A 543 17.91 -7.89 -15.69
CA ILE A 543 18.84 -7.04 -14.94
C ILE A 543 19.84 -7.91 -14.20
N LYS A 544 21.13 -7.70 -14.44
CA LYS A 544 22.20 -8.51 -13.88
C LYS A 544 23.36 -7.71 -13.30
N GLY A 545 23.79 -8.09 -12.10
CA GLY A 545 25.10 -7.70 -11.53
C GLY A 545 25.18 -6.28 -10.96
N ILE A 546 24.05 -5.67 -10.62
CA ILE A 546 23.99 -4.34 -9.99
C ILE A 546 23.84 -4.45 -8.47
N ASP A 547 24.31 -3.44 -7.76
CA ASP A 547 24.08 -3.22 -6.33
C ASP A 547 23.23 -1.97 -6.14
N VAL A 548 22.30 -1.99 -5.19
CA VAL A 548 21.46 -0.87 -4.81
C VAL A 548 21.58 -0.61 -3.31
N THR A 549 22.01 0.59 -2.95
CA THR A 549 22.31 0.94 -1.56
C THR A 549 21.91 2.36 -1.20
N ASN A 550 21.71 2.59 0.09
CA ASN A 550 21.50 3.90 0.70
C ASN A 550 20.32 4.66 0.09
N THR A 551 19.16 4.05 -0.10
CA THR A 551 17.94 4.82 -0.38
C THR A 551 17.52 5.68 0.81
N ALA A 552 16.76 6.74 0.53
CA ALA A 552 16.10 7.55 1.54
C ALA A 552 15.16 6.71 2.43
N ASP A 553 14.90 7.19 3.64
CA ASP A 553 13.97 6.57 4.59
C ASP A 553 12.59 6.30 3.97
N ALA A 554 11.94 5.20 4.36
CA ALA A 554 10.66 4.72 3.83
C ALA A 554 10.64 4.53 2.30
N ASN A 555 11.78 4.20 1.69
CA ASN A 555 11.86 3.85 0.28
C ASN A 555 12.67 2.56 0.08
N ALA A 556 12.03 1.56 -0.54
CA ALA A 556 12.67 0.31 -0.89
C ALA A 556 13.91 0.53 -1.79
N GLY A 557 14.88 -0.37 -1.68
CA GLY A 557 16.07 -0.39 -2.52
C GLY A 557 15.70 -0.55 -4.00
N LEU A 558 15.13 -1.70 -4.35
CA LEU A 558 14.66 -2.01 -5.70
C LEU A 558 13.19 -2.44 -5.64
N ARG A 559 12.31 -1.72 -6.33
CA ARG A 559 10.89 -2.10 -6.47
C ARG A 559 10.59 -2.64 -7.87
N VAL A 560 9.98 -3.82 -7.95
CA VAL A 560 9.49 -4.45 -9.19
C VAL A 560 7.98 -4.36 -9.24
N ALA A 561 7.46 -3.57 -10.18
CA ALA A 561 6.02 -3.43 -10.44
C ALA A 561 5.62 -3.93 -11.83
N GLY A 562 6.58 -4.24 -12.71
CA GLY A 562 6.33 -4.89 -13.98
C GLY A 562 6.21 -6.41 -13.89
N ASN A 563 5.99 -7.04 -15.05
CA ASN A 563 5.78 -8.46 -15.23
C ASN A 563 6.89 -9.09 -16.08
N TYR A 564 7.10 -10.40 -15.89
CA TYR A 564 8.03 -11.18 -16.72
C TYR A 564 9.46 -10.62 -16.74
N ASN A 565 9.90 -10.04 -15.63
CA ASN A 565 11.25 -9.56 -15.47
C ASN A 565 12.14 -10.64 -14.84
N ILE A 566 13.43 -10.58 -15.17
CA ILE A 566 14.47 -11.46 -14.62
C ILE A 566 15.50 -10.57 -13.95
N LEU A 567 15.75 -10.80 -12.66
CA LEU A 567 16.72 -10.07 -11.86
C LEU A 567 17.71 -11.07 -11.28
N GLU A 568 18.97 -11.01 -11.71
CA GLU A 568 20.00 -12.00 -11.38
C GLU A 568 21.23 -11.36 -10.71
N ASN A 569 21.72 -11.97 -9.63
CA ASN A 569 22.98 -11.55 -8.99
C ASN A 569 22.97 -10.06 -8.60
N ILE A 570 21.86 -9.60 -8.02
CA ILE A 570 21.67 -8.23 -7.50
C ILE A 570 21.92 -8.22 -5.99
N LYS A 571 22.50 -7.13 -5.47
CA LYS A 571 22.53 -6.90 -4.02
C LYS A 571 21.75 -5.66 -3.63
N THR A 572 20.91 -5.78 -2.63
CA THR A 572 20.16 -4.64 -2.06
C THR A 572 20.51 -4.50 -0.58
N TYR A 573 21.24 -3.45 -0.21
CA TYR A 573 21.70 -3.31 1.17
C TYR A 573 21.68 -1.89 1.70
N LYS A 574 21.56 -1.74 3.02
CA LYS A 574 21.56 -0.42 3.70
C LYS A 574 20.52 0.54 3.12
N ASN A 575 19.40 0.04 2.63
CA ASN A 575 18.31 0.85 2.13
C ASN A 575 17.47 1.38 3.29
N GLY A 576 16.75 2.48 3.08
CA GLY A 576 15.90 3.13 4.08
C GLY A 576 14.53 2.44 4.28
N ASP A 577 14.35 1.26 3.68
CA ASP A 577 13.20 0.37 3.78
C ASP A 577 13.64 -0.97 3.15
N THR A 578 12.69 -1.87 2.89
CA THR A 578 12.84 -3.18 2.24
C THR A 578 13.86 -3.17 1.11
N GLY A 579 14.79 -4.13 1.11
CA GLY A 579 15.84 -4.20 0.10
C GLY A 579 15.31 -4.39 -1.31
N LEU A 580 14.55 -5.46 -1.57
CA LEU A 580 13.88 -5.71 -2.84
C LEU A 580 12.40 -6.04 -2.63
N GLN A 581 11.52 -5.24 -3.22
CA GLN A 581 10.07 -5.39 -3.10
C GLN A 581 9.42 -5.65 -4.46
N ILE A 582 8.58 -6.67 -4.54
CA ILE A 582 7.61 -6.87 -5.63
C ILE A 582 6.26 -6.37 -5.12
N SER A 583 5.70 -5.37 -5.80
CA SER A 583 4.36 -4.84 -5.54
C SER A 583 3.94 -3.89 -6.67
N SER A 584 2.65 -3.68 -6.86
CA SER A 584 2.18 -2.68 -7.83
C SER A 584 2.65 -1.26 -7.48
N VAL A 585 2.57 -0.35 -8.46
CA VAL A 585 2.92 1.07 -8.28
C VAL A 585 1.94 1.75 -7.33
N SER A 586 0.65 1.39 -7.40
CA SER A 586 -0.40 1.83 -6.51
C SER A 586 -1.00 0.65 -5.72
N THR A 587 -1.40 0.91 -4.48
CA THR A 587 -2.16 -0.08 -3.69
C THR A 587 -3.60 -0.25 -4.16
N ASP A 588 -4.08 0.66 -5.01
CA ASP A 588 -5.44 0.67 -5.54
C ASP A 588 -5.51 0.10 -6.96
N ASP A 589 -4.35 -0.30 -7.52
CA ASP A 589 -4.33 -0.97 -8.81
C ASP A 589 -5.14 -2.28 -8.72
N PRO A 590 -6.00 -2.56 -9.71
CA PRO A 590 -6.76 -3.80 -9.73
C PRO A 590 -5.81 -4.99 -9.95
N LYS A 591 -6.26 -6.18 -9.54
CA LYS A 591 -5.44 -7.40 -9.47
C LYS A 591 -4.77 -7.76 -10.80
N GLU A 592 -5.37 -7.40 -11.92
CA GLU A 592 -4.86 -7.65 -13.27
C GLU A 592 -3.58 -6.86 -13.58
N LEU A 593 -3.34 -5.75 -12.87
CA LEU A 593 -2.15 -4.92 -13.00
C LEU A 593 -1.05 -5.29 -12.01
N TRP A 594 -1.30 -6.20 -11.07
CA TRP A 594 -0.30 -6.59 -10.09
C TRP A 594 0.88 -7.33 -10.76
N PRO A 595 2.13 -7.06 -10.35
CA PRO A 595 3.32 -7.68 -10.90
C PRO A 595 3.28 -9.20 -10.76
N LYS A 596 3.47 -9.90 -11.87
CA LYS A 596 3.44 -11.37 -11.96
C LYS A 596 4.58 -11.93 -12.79
N TYR A 597 4.90 -13.19 -12.51
CA TYR A 597 5.89 -13.97 -13.26
C TYR A 597 7.28 -13.34 -13.32
N ASN A 598 7.72 -12.67 -12.26
CA ASN A 598 9.10 -12.19 -12.14
C ASN A 598 10.00 -13.25 -11.49
N GLU A 599 11.24 -13.36 -11.96
CA GLU A 599 12.25 -14.26 -11.40
C GLU A 599 13.37 -13.46 -10.74
N ILE A 600 13.55 -13.66 -9.43
CA ILE A 600 14.62 -13.07 -8.63
C ILE A 600 15.62 -14.20 -8.30
N ILE A 601 16.83 -14.14 -8.86
CA ILE A 601 17.75 -15.27 -8.91
C ILE A 601 19.11 -14.88 -8.31
N ASN A 602 19.57 -15.64 -7.31
CA ASN A 602 20.88 -15.49 -6.68
C ASN A 602 21.16 -14.06 -6.19
N CYS A 603 20.15 -13.41 -5.59
CA CYS A 603 20.27 -12.05 -5.07
C CYS A 603 20.55 -12.05 -3.56
N ASP A 604 21.29 -11.06 -3.08
CA ASP A 604 21.52 -10.85 -1.64
C ASP A 604 20.76 -9.60 -1.15
N SER A 605 20.12 -9.67 0.01
CA SER A 605 19.48 -8.50 0.63
C SER A 605 19.77 -8.39 2.12
N TYR A 606 20.43 -7.31 2.55
CA TYR A 606 20.95 -7.23 3.92
C TYR A 606 21.15 -5.81 4.47
N ASP A 607 21.22 -5.68 5.79
CA ASP A 607 21.43 -4.42 6.50
C ASP A 607 20.38 -3.33 6.14
N ASN A 608 19.21 -3.70 5.62
CA ASN A 608 18.15 -2.74 5.30
C ASN A 608 17.41 -2.34 6.58
N MET A 609 17.18 -1.03 6.74
CA MET A 609 16.66 -0.47 7.99
C MET A 609 15.98 0.88 7.73
N ASP A 610 14.68 0.93 8.00
CA ASP A 610 13.91 2.17 8.08
C ASP A 610 14.12 2.84 9.45
N ALA A 611 13.84 4.14 9.54
CA ALA A 611 14.09 4.92 10.76
C ALA A 611 13.25 4.45 11.97
N ALA A 612 12.12 3.79 11.74
CA ALA A 612 11.28 3.21 12.79
C ALA A 612 11.72 1.78 13.18
N MET A 613 12.66 1.18 12.42
CA MET A 613 13.23 -0.14 12.65
C MET A 613 12.19 -1.27 12.72
N ASN A 614 11.16 -1.21 11.87
CA ASN A 614 10.04 -2.15 11.98
C ASN A 614 9.30 -2.43 10.65
N ASN A 615 9.85 -2.06 9.49
CA ASN A 615 9.24 -2.37 8.20
C ASN A 615 10.22 -2.85 7.11
N ALA A 616 11.54 -2.69 7.33
CA ALA A 616 12.54 -2.96 6.30
C ALA A 616 12.93 -4.44 6.23
N ASP A 617 12.33 -5.14 5.27
CA ASP A 617 12.66 -6.54 4.99
C ASP A 617 13.89 -6.71 4.10
N GLY A 618 14.39 -7.95 4.00
CA GLY A 618 15.30 -8.32 2.93
C GLY A 618 14.61 -8.37 1.58
N PHE A 619 13.69 -9.32 1.44
CA PHE A 619 12.88 -9.52 0.23
C PHE A 619 11.41 -9.47 0.58
N ALA A 620 10.62 -8.74 -0.20
CA ALA A 620 9.18 -8.71 -0.03
C ALA A 620 8.44 -8.93 -1.35
N ALA A 621 7.40 -9.74 -1.31
CA ALA A 621 6.41 -9.86 -2.39
C ALA A 621 5.03 -9.66 -1.76
N LYS A 622 4.72 -8.38 -1.50
CA LYS A 622 3.69 -7.97 -0.55
C LYS A 622 2.69 -6.96 -1.11
N LEU A 623 1.60 -6.78 -0.39
CA LEU A 623 0.46 -5.89 -0.67
C LEU A 623 -0.29 -6.26 -1.96
N THR A 624 0.22 -5.80 -3.11
CA THR A 624 -0.43 -5.89 -4.42
C THR A 624 0.46 -6.68 -5.37
N THR A 625 0.54 -8.00 -5.14
CA THR A 625 1.42 -8.92 -5.87
C THR A 625 0.62 -9.98 -6.63
N GLY A 626 0.92 -10.13 -7.92
CA GLY A 626 0.31 -11.14 -8.79
C GLY A 626 0.95 -12.52 -8.64
N GLU A 627 0.46 -13.48 -9.42
CA GLU A 627 0.91 -14.87 -9.39
C GLU A 627 2.33 -15.09 -9.99
N GLY A 628 2.95 -16.22 -9.63
CA GLY A 628 4.12 -16.74 -10.34
C GLY A 628 5.44 -15.98 -10.13
N ASN A 629 5.50 -15.02 -9.20
CA ASN A 629 6.76 -14.44 -8.77
C ASN A 629 7.59 -15.49 -8.00
N VAL A 630 8.89 -15.59 -8.31
CA VAL A 630 9.78 -16.60 -7.74
C VAL A 630 11.05 -15.94 -7.24
N PHE A 631 11.48 -16.34 -6.03
CA PHE A 631 12.83 -16.09 -5.55
C PHE A 631 13.60 -17.40 -5.47
N LYS A 632 14.81 -17.44 -6.04
CA LYS A 632 15.60 -18.66 -6.19
C LYS A 632 17.06 -18.42 -5.86
N GLY A 633 17.59 -19.13 -4.88
CA GLY A 633 18.99 -19.02 -4.48
C GLY A 633 19.35 -17.68 -3.84
N CYS A 634 18.35 -16.92 -3.37
CA CYS A 634 18.55 -15.62 -2.73
C CYS A 634 18.91 -15.77 -1.25
N VAL A 635 19.69 -14.83 -0.73
CA VAL A 635 20.14 -14.80 0.68
C VAL A 635 19.70 -13.50 1.34
N SER A 636 19.08 -13.60 2.51
CA SER A 636 18.63 -12.45 3.31
C SER A 636 19.21 -12.51 4.71
N HIS A 637 19.79 -11.43 5.22
CA HIS A 637 20.33 -11.36 6.58
C HIS A 637 20.43 -9.93 7.12
N ASN A 638 20.36 -9.74 8.44
CA ASN A 638 20.57 -8.45 9.11
C ASN A 638 19.64 -7.30 8.67
N ASN A 639 18.47 -7.60 8.13
CA ASN A 639 17.41 -6.60 7.92
C ASN A 639 16.68 -6.37 9.25
N CYS A 640 16.11 -5.17 9.47
CA CYS A 640 15.57 -4.82 10.78
C CYS A 640 14.20 -5.46 11.09
N ASP A 641 13.46 -5.86 10.05
CA ASP A 641 12.18 -6.57 10.18
C ASP A 641 12.33 -8.04 9.72
N ASP A 642 11.73 -8.46 8.61
CA ASP A 642 11.79 -9.85 8.17
C ASP A 642 12.91 -10.14 7.17
N GLY A 643 13.34 -11.40 7.12
CA GLY A 643 14.15 -11.90 6.01
C GLY A 643 13.36 -11.93 4.69
N TRP A 644 12.10 -12.34 4.80
CA TRP A 644 11.13 -12.58 3.72
C TRP A 644 9.72 -12.17 4.18
N ASP A 645 9.10 -11.20 3.51
CA ASP A 645 7.72 -10.76 3.80
C ASP A 645 6.79 -11.03 2.59
N LEU A 646 5.75 -11.85 2.82
CA LEU A 646 4.71 -12.19 1.84
C LEU A 646 3.32 -11.66 2.24
N PHE A 647 3.26 -10.65 3.10
CA PHE A 647 2.03 -10.04 3.59
C PHE A 647 1.17 -9.57 2.41
N SER A 648 -0.04 -10.13 2.26
CA SER A 648 -0.95 -9.77 1.18
C SER A 648 -2.10 -8.91 1.70
N LYS A 649 -2.54 -7.93 0.91
CA LYS A 649 -3.83 -7.28 1.17
C LYS A 649 -4.94 -8.23 0.68
N LEU A 650 -5.80 -8.67 1.62
CA LEU A 650 -7.07 -9.34 1.32
C LEU A 650 -7.95 -8.47 0.40
#